data_AF-A0A2A4NWS5-F1
#
_entry.id   AF-A0A2A4NWS5-F1
#
_cell.length_a   1.000
_cell.length_b   1.000
_cell.length_c   1.000
_cell.angle_alpha   90.00
_cell.angle_beta   90.00
_cell.angle_gamma   90.00
#
_symmetry.space_group_name_H-M   'P 1'
#
loop_
_entity.id
_entity.type
_entity.pdbx_description
1 polymer ?
#
loop_
_entity_poly.entity_id
_entity_poly.type
_entity_poly.pdbx_seq_one_letter_code
_entity_poly.pdbx_strand_id
1 'polypeptide(L)'
;MKQKLLFLFLFVALSSWAQNVNIPDTNFKSYLLGNTSINTNGDGEISVAEAEGVTFLYVNNKEISDLTGIAAFTNLTSLSCGYNNLSSLDISANTRLTSLFCSSNNLSVLDVSVLSNLTFLSCERNNLSDLNVSLNTSLTRLSCYRNNLSELDLSTNIKLTYLDTGNNPNLRCVQVKDVAYSIENWLIIPQELNLSVDCYFGETPILDVNFEQALIDLGHDDVLDGLVLNVVIQQITSLDISNKNIESLIGINAFGKLEVLNCSNNNLSFIDLSANSKLNSLDCSNNKLSFLNTKNGIQIESFNAVNNRELLCVQVYDTAYSIKNWVEKDAQTSFDVNCGLTVVSDKAFEQTLIDLSYDDVLDGYISNDKVKDVQILNIDNDEISSLDGIEAFTSLLSLYFKGNVVVLNLSSNKKLKVVHLESMKLQTLEVSACIVLEELNTYTPAMSFLDLTNNLLLNSFYLNNSSDNDLTVDLRNGMNKEIKIAINVCAIKLCIQVDDPSLYEGLICASVINRCSLEIDLNSIQHINTRAPVTSLTAPYLLNGNSDVIITNNVTFPIIKKGLTTVVWLFEDSFGHTKSIEQYIVINDPNGFPIDEIVIGEAFFPSYYIPCIDKEVTVNGQIVGIDIIDTTSTNDYSFELLKILEPRSFNKLGERTEYKLLHYYNFFPDFLVFSDRMFDYDGRIQYPFVLKIIDKVTGDSELRVLEFKHGLPENLKNLKLSQNSILENTTLNTAVLSLDPIFIGANREFTYTLSGDGTFTLEKGELILKRTIDYEKIKYVNFSVLVENKEGCQQNFEFKLPVEDVNEMSSAIFVSNTSVEENSTMGLEFADLNTYDVDSNQVYSYSVNDSNNFEIKGNKLVAKKTFDFEKTQNYAIKIKVTDQGGLSYTEGFIIKINDVNEAPTDILISNNSVRSDIVLSGTVGVLTAVDQDSNQKNIFKLEENTYFSLEGAMLKLKAPLNCMLNNTMPIVVTVTDQGGLSFTKTINISIDDVTNPIPALEALLDITAECSVTTLEVPVVSDNCRTNVTITNDA
;
A
#
# COMPACT_ATOMS: atom_id res chain seq x y z
N MET A 1 -77.45 35.19 35.58
CA MET A 1 -76.00 34.99 35.84
C MET A 1 -75.63 33.65 36.50
N LYS A 2 -76.54 32.94 37.20
CA LYS A 2 -76.21 31.64 37.84
C LYS A 2 -76.34 30.38 36.96
N GLN A 3 -77.04 30.44 35.81
CA GLN A 3 -77.11 29.31 34.85
C GLN A 3 -76.00 29.31 33.78
N LYS A 4 -75.38 30.47 33.49
CA LYS A 4 -74.22 30.55 32.59
C LYS A 4 -72.89 30.20 33.28
N LEU A 5 -72.81 30.34 34.60
CA LEU A 5 -71.62 29.93 35.36
C LEU A 5 -71.57 28.40 35.58
N LEU A 6 -72.72 27.72 35.61
CA LEU A 6 -72.80 26.27 35.75
C LEU A 6 -72.44 25.54 34.44
N PHE A 7 -72.74 26.15 33.28
CA PHE A 7 -72.34 25.62 31.97
C PHE A 7 -70.85 25.86 31.65
N LEU A 8 -70.25 26.93 32.17
CA LEU A 8 -68.81 27.19 32.03
C LEU A 8 -67.98 26.27 32.96
N PHE A 9 -68.51 25.91 34.14
CA PHE A 9 -67.88 24.90 35.00
C PHE A 9 -68.08 23.46 34.52
N LEU A 10 -69.08 23.17 33.68
CA LEU A 10 -69.28 21.85 33.08
C LEU A 10 -68.48 21.63 31.77
N PHE A 11 -68.10 22.69 31.06
CA PHE A 11 -67.25 22.59 29.85
C PHE A 11 -65.75 22.58 30.14
N VAL A 12 -65.32 23.09 31.31
CA VAL A 12 -63.93 22.98 31.79
C VAL A 12 -63.67 21.61 32.45
N ALA A 13 -64.70 20.81 32.70
CA ALA A 13 -64.59 19.47 33.31
C ALA A 13 -64.65 18.31 32.30
N LEU A 14 -64.66 18.56 30.98
CA LEU A 14 -64.78 17.52 29.95
C LEU A 14 -63.78 17.64 28.78
N SER A 15 -62.62 18.29 28.96
CA SER A 15 -61.52 18.20 27.99
C SER A 15 -60.12 18.28 28.62
N SER A 16 -59.96 17.80 29.85
CA SER A 16 -58.64 17.55 30.46
C SER A 16 -58.46 16.06 30.77
N TRP A 17 -58.94 15.20 29.88
CA TRP A 17 -58.42 13.84 29.84
C TRP A 17 -57.04 13.98 29.20
N ALA A 18 -55.99 13.77 30.00
CA ALA A 18 -54.65 13.69 29.45
C ALA A 18 -54.69 12.65 28.32
N GLN A 19 -54.33 13.05 27.11
CA GLN A 19 -54.33 12.12 25.99
C GLN A 19 -53.20 11.13 26.25
N ASN A 20 -53.53 9.84 26.37
CA ASN A 20 -52.52 8.81 26.57
C ASN A 20 -51.76 8.57 25.26
N VAL A 21 -50.45 8.39 25.37
CA VAL A 21 -49.57 8.08 24.25
C VAL A 21 -49.78 6.60 23.86
N ASN A 22 -50.00 6.34 22.58
CA ASN A 22 -50.08 4.98 22.08
C ASN A 22 -48.68 4.35 22.01
N ILE A 23 -48.42 3.37 22.87
CA ILE A 23 -47.13 2.66 22.97
C ILE A 23 -47.41 1.15 22.84
N PRO A 24 -47.39 0.59 21.61
CA PRO A 24 -47.78 -0.79 21.35
C PRO A 24 -46.71 -1.81 21.77
N ASP A 25 -45.43 -1.45 21.74
CA ASP A 25 -44.33 -2.32 22.16
C ASP A 25 -44.33 -2.47 23.70
N THR A 26 -44.42 -3.71 24.16
CA THR A 26 -44.55 -4.02 25.59
C THR A 26 -43.26 -3.71 26.36
N ASN A 27 -42.09 -3.87 25.74
CA ASN A 27 -40.82 -3.57 26.37
C ASN A 27 -40.62 -2.05 26.49
N PHE A 28 -40.99 -1.30 25.45
CA PHE A 28 -40.96 0.16 25.47
C PHE A 28 -41.95 0.72 26.50
N LYS A 29 -43.19 0.23 26.51
CA LYS A 29 -44.19 0.63 27.50
C LYS A 29 -43.73 0.30 28.93
N SER A 30 -43.20 -0.90 29.16
CA SER A 30 -42.70 -1.30 30.49
C SER A 30 -41.55 -0.44 30.98
N TYR A 31 -40.63 -0.06 30.09
CA TYR A 31 -39.53 0.87 30.44
C TYR A 31 -40.07 2.23 30.88
N LEU A 32 -40.99 2.82 30.10
CA LEU A 32 -41.54 4.14 30.40
C LEU A 32 -42.33 4.14 31.70
N LEU A 33 -43.17 3.13 31.92
CA LEU A 33 -43.97 3.00 33.14
C LEU A 33 -43.13 2.75 34.39
N GLY A 34 -42.01 2.02 34.24
CA GLY A 34 -41.06 1.76 35.33
C GLY A 34 -40.17 2.96 35.68
N ASN A 35 -40.13 3.99 34.84
CA ASN A 35 -39.34 5.19 35.08
C ASN A 35 -40.18 6.27 35.76
N THR A 36 -40.01 6.42 37.09
CA THR A 36 -40.76 7.38 37.91
C THR A 36 -40.53 8.86 37.54
N SER A 37 -39.47 9.16 36.79
CA SER A 37 -39.21 10.52 36.28
C SER A 37 -40.00 10.81 35.00
N ILE A 38 -40.52 9.79 34.33
CA ILE A 38 -41.35 9.90 33.13
C ILE A 38 -42.83 9.68 33.53
N ASN A 39 -43.13 8.54 34.15
CA ASN A 39 -44.45 8.22 34.70
C ASN A 39 -44.62 8.87 36.09
N THR A 40 -44.84 10.18 36.10
CA THR A 40 -44.83 11.01 37.32
C THR A 40 -46.04 10.80 38.21
N ASN A 41 -47.17 10.36 37.64
CA ASN A 41 -48.41 10.12 38.38
C ASN A 41 -48.61 8.65 38.79
N GLY A 42 -47.84 7.71 38.20
CA GLY A 42 -47.88 6.29 38.52
C GLY A 42 -49.20 5.59 38.14
N ASP A 43 -49.97 6.14 37.20
CA ASP A 43 -51.32 5.66 36.88
C ASP A 43 -51.35 4.43 35.95
N GLY A 44 -50.17 3.99 35.47
CA GLY A 44 -50.01 2.82 34.62
C GLY A 44 -50.12 3.12 33.12
N GLU A 45 -50.24 4.39 32.74
CA GLU A 45 -50.17 4.88 31.37
C GLU A 45 -49.12 5.99 31.25
N ILE A 46 -48.82 6.41 30.01
CA ILE A 46 -47.98 7.59 29.75
C ILE A 46 -48.84 8.62 29.05
N SER A 47 -48.99 9.79 29.64
CA SER A 47 -49.71 10.90 29.04
C SER A 47 -48.82 11.74 28.10
N VAL A 48 -49.42 12.47 27.16
CA VAL A 48 -48.68 13.43 26.31
C VAL A 48 -47.94 14.46 27.16
N ALA A 49 -48.54 14.95 28.25
CA ALA A 49 -47.89 15.92 29.13
C ALA A 49 -46.62 15.35 29.82
N GLU A 50 -46.65 14.07 30.19
CA GLU A 50 -45.46 13.38 30.72
C GLU A 50 -44.39 13.22 29.64
N ALA A 51 -44.77 12.79 28.44
CA ALA A 51 -43.85 12.67 27.31
C ALA A 51 -43.20 14.02 26.92
N GLU A 52 -43.97 15.11 26.90
CA GLU A 52 -43.48 16.48 26.64
C GLU A 52 -42.52 16.99 27.74
N GLY A 53 -42.57 16.42 28.94
CA GLY A 53 -41.66 16.74 30.03
C GLY A 53 -40.27 16.12 29.90
N VAL A 54 -40.08 15.17 28.98
CA VAL A 54 -38.82 14.43 28.82
C VAL A 54 -37.93 15.08 27.77
N THR A 55 -36.68 15.35 28.15
CA THR A 55 -35.65 15.93 27.27
C THR A 55 -34.57 14.92 26.86
N PHE A 56 -34.38 13.85 27.63
CA PHE A 56 -33.43 12.77 27.34
C PHE A 56 -34.11 11.41 27.52
N LEU A 57 -33.98 10.53 26.53
CA LEU A 57 -34.54 9.18 26.60
C LEU A 57 -33.49 8.12 26.22
N TYR A 58 -33.22 7.20 27.15
CA TYR A 58 -32.20 6.16 27.03
C TYR A 58 -32.81 4.75 27.13
N VAL A 59 -33.12 4.16 25.99
CA VAL A 59 -33.80 2.87 25.84
C VAL A 59 -32.94 1.81 25.15
N ASN A 60 -31.61 1.89 25.31
CA ASN A 60 -30.69 0.89 24.73
C ASN A 60 -30.82 -0.48 25.40
N ASN A 61 -30.57 -1.56 24.63
CA ASN A 61 -30.56 -2.94 25.14
C ASN A 61 -31.86 -3.32 25.88
N LYS A 62 -33.01 -3.01 25.28
CA LYS A 62 -34.34 -3.27 25.87
C LYS A 62 -35.17 -4.24 25.04
N GLU A 63 -34.60 -4.81 23.99
CA GLU A 63 -35.32 -5.71 23.07
C GLU A 63 -36.57 -5.03 22.49
N ILE A 64 -36.51 -3.71 22.28
CA ILE A 64 -37.62 -2.95 21.70
C ILE A 64 -37.64 -3.21 20.20
N SER A 65 -38.82 -3.51 19.67
CA SER A 65 -39.03 -3.76 18.24
C SER A 65 -39.79 -2.63 17.55
N ASP A 66 -40.55 -1.83 18.32
CA ASP A 66 -41.36 -0.72 17.81
C ASP A 66 -41.31 0.47 18.79
N LEU A 67 -40.85 1.63 18.31
CA LEU A 67 -40.81 2.88 19.06
C LEU A 67 -42.03 3.78 18.85
N THR A 68 -43.11 3.26 18.26
CA THR A 68 -44.39 3.97 18.16
C THR A 68 -44.77 4.56 19.52
N GLY A 69 -45.12 5.86 19.51
CA GLY A 69 -45.32 6.67 20.69
C GLY A 69 -44.20 7.71 20.92
N ILE A 70 -43.01 7.52 20.35
CA ILE A 70 -41.90 8.47 20.47
C ILE A 70 -42.22 9.87 19.94
N ALA A 71 -43.15 9.98 18.98
CA ALA A 71 -43.61 11.25 18.43
C ALA A 71 -44.27 12.19 19.47
N ALA A 72 -44.76 11.66 20.60
CA ALA A 72 -45.30 12.47 21.69
C ALA A 72 -44.21 13.19 22.52
N PHE A 73 -42.95 12.75 22.40
CA PHE A 73 -41.81 13.29 23.16
C PHE A 73 -41.18 14.47 22.40
N THR A 74 -41.96 15.51 22.13
CA THR A 74 -41.62 16.64 21.23
C THR A 74 -40.47 17.52 21.74
N ASN A 75 -40.15 17.47 23.04
CA ASN A 75 -39.07 18.23 23.66
C ASN A 75 -37.73 17.45 23.79
N LEU A 76 -37.64 16.25 23.22
CA LEU A 76 -36.39 15.47 23.25
C LEU A 76 -35.25 16.21 22.55
N THR A 77 -34.13 16.32 23.25
CA THR A 77 -32.85 16.80 22.72
C THR A 77 -31.87 15.65 22.53
N SER A 78 -32.03 14.54 23.25
CA SER A 78 -31.25 13.31 23.02
C SER A 78 -32.09 12.05 23.09
N LEU A 79 -31.95 11.21 22.08
CA LEU A 79 -32.53 9.87 22.01
C LEU A 79 -31.43 8.83 21.82
N SER A 80 -31.44 7.82 22.68
CA SER A 80 -30.55 6.66 22.58
C SER A 80 -31.38 5.38 22.61
N CYS A 81 -31.47 4.74 21.45
CA CYS A 81 -32.29 3.56 21.18
C CYS A 81 -31.52 2.43 20.48
N GLY A 82 -30.20 2.42 20.62
CA GLY A 82 -29.32 1.40 20.06
C GLY A 82 -29.41 0.04 20.76
N TYR A 83 -28.89 -1.00 20.09
CA TYR A 83 -28.93 -2.39 20.54
C TYR A 83 -30.36 -2.86 20.82
N ASN A 84 -31.23 -2.69 19.85
CA ASN A 84 -32.62 -3.11 19.86
C ASN A 84 -32.94 -3.83 18.54
N ASN A 85 -34.22 -4.13 18.29
CA ASN A 85 -34.70 -4.86 17.12
C ASN A 85 -35.53 -3.97 16.18
N LEU A 86 -35.25 -2.67 16.14
CA LEU A 86 -36.03 -1.71 15.35
C LEU A 86 -35.83 -1.95 13.85
N SER A 87 -36.92 -2.12 13.11
CA SER A 87 -36.93 -2.13 11.64
C SER A 87 -37.28 -0.77 11.04
N SER A 88 -37.92 0.10 11.82
CA SER A 88 -38.22 1.48 11.47
C SER A 88 -38.02 2.41 12.67
N LEU A 89 -37.76 3.68 12.38
CA LEU A 89 -37.61 4.74 13.37
C LEU A 89 -38.21 6.03 12.82
N ASP A 90 -39.42 6.36 13.25
CA ASP A 90 -40.05 7.65 12.93
C ASP A 90 -39.76 8.67 14.04
N ILE A 91 -38.95 9.66 13.71
CA ILE A 91 -38.52 10.76 14.58
C ILE A 91 -38.95 12.12 14.02
N SER A 92 -39.90 12.13 13.09
CA SER A 92 -40.34 13.33 12.36
C SER A 92 -40.86 14.45 13.29
N ALA A 93 -41.46 14.07 14.43
CA ALA A 93 -41.97 15.02 15.42
C ALA A 93 -40.90 15.51 16.43
N ASN A 94 -39.74 14.85 16.51
CA ASN A 94 -38.71 15.13 17.52
C ASN A 94 -37.67 16.15 17.02
N THR A 95 -38.13 17.25 16.42
CA THR A 95 -37.32 18.29 15.73
C THR A 95 -36.29 19.03 16.62
N ARG A 96 -36.36 18.84 17.94
CA ARG A 96 -35.42 19.40 18.92
C ARG A 96 -34.19 18.53 19.20
N LEU A 97 -34.10 17.34 18.60
CA LEU A 97 -32.97 16.44 18.78
C LEU A 97 -31.66 17.10 18.33
N THR A 98 -30.68 17.09 19.24
CA THR A 98 -29.28 17.43 18.98
C THR A 98 -28.41 16.19 18.94
N SER A 99 -28.85 15.06 19.51
CA SER A 99 -28.09 13.81 19.51
C SER A 99 -28.99 12.58 19.34
N LEU A 100 -28.69 11.77 18.32
CA LEU A 100 -29.39 10.53 18.02
C LEU A 100 -28.41 9.35 17.99
N PHE A 101 -28.68 8.34 18.81
CA PHE A 101 -27.92 7.09 18.87
C PHE A 101 -28.87 5.90 18.61
N CYS A 102 -28.89 5.41 17.38
CA CYS A 102 -29.73 4.30 16.94
C CYS A 102 -28.92 3.09 16.43
N SER A 103 -27.67 2.97 16.87
CA SER A 103 -26.72 1.92 16.48
C SER A 103 -27.17 0.50 16.84
N SER A 104 -26.78 -0.53 16.08
CA SER A 104 -27.13 -1.93 16.32
C SER A 104 -28.65 -2.17 16.34
N ASN A 105 -29.29 -1.93 15.20
CA ASN A 105 -30.71 -2.19 14.92
C ASN A 105 -30.83 -2.82 13.50
N ASN A 106 -32.05 -2.95 12.99
CA ASN A 106 -32.34 -3.50 11.66
C ASN A 106 -32.89 -2.43 10.69
N LEU A 107 -32.51 -1.16 10.86
CA LEU A 107 -33.03 -0.06 10.03
C LEU A 107 -32.51 -0.17 8.60
N SER A 108 -33.40 -0.10 7.61
CA SER A 108 -33.04 0.01 6.19
C SER A 108 -33.14 1.43 5.64
N VAL A 109 -33.88 2.30 6.34
CA VAL A 109 -34.06 3.72 6.03
C VAL A 109 -34.00 4.50 7.34
N LEU A 110 -33.35 5.66 7.31
CA LEU A 110 -33.30 6.60 8.42
C LEU A 110 -33.45 8.02 7.89
N ASP A 111 -34.59 8.64 8.15
CA ASP A 111 -34.85 10.04 7.78
C ASP A 111 -34.48 10.98 8.94
N VAL A 112 -33.46 11.80 8.72
CA VAL A 112 -32.99 12.83 9.66
C VAL A 112 -33.19 14.25 9.11
N SER A 113 -33.87 14.41 7.97
CA SER A 113 -34.01 15.67 7.23
C SER A 113 -34.65 16.79 8.07
N VAL A 114 -35.55 16.43 8.99
CA VAL A 114 -36.25 17.37 9.88
C VAL A 114 -35.41 17.82 11.09
N LEU A 115 -34.26 17.19 11.35
CA LEU A 115 -33.43 17.39 12.54
C LEU A 115 -32.32 18.42 12.29
N SER A 116 -32.67 19.66 11.94
CA SER A 116 -31.71 20.71 11.58
C SER A 116 -30.73 21.11 12.71
N ASN A 117 -31.08 20.80 13.97
CA ASN A 117 -30.24 21.02 15.15
C ASN A 117 -29.34 19.83 15.50
N LEU A 118 -29.36 18.74 14.73
CA LEU A 118 -28.61 17.53 15.01
C LEU A 118 -27.10 17.80 14.95
N THR A 119 -26.39 17.56 16.05
CA THR A 119 -24.93 17.73 16.15
C THR A 119 -24.21 16.39 16.21
N PHE A 120 -24.87 15.31 16.64
CA PHE A 120 -24.30 13.97 16.74
C PHE A 120 -25.30 12.92 16.23
N LEU A 121 -24.92 12.20 15.18
CA LEU A 121 -25.60 11.02 14.68
C LEU A 121 -24.72 9.76 14.79
N SER A 122 -25.20 8.73 15.47
CA SER A 122 -24.66 7.37 15.40
C SER A 122 -25.74 6.39 14.96
N CYS A 123 -25.55 5.82 13.77
CA CYS A 123 -26.46 4.88 13.11
C CYS A 123 -25.74 3.58 12.70
N GLU A 124 -24.66 3.27 13.39
CA GLU A 124 -23.78 2.12 13.12
C GLU A 124 -24.52 0.77 13.17
N ARG A 125 -24.03 -0.25 12.46
CA ARG A 125 -24.56 -1.61 12.50
C ARG A 125 -26.07 -1.64 12.24
N ASN A 126 -26.47 -1.09 11.10
CA ASN A 126 -27.81 -1.17 10.53
C ASN A 126 -27.72 -1.70 9.09
N ASN A 127 -28.83 -1.66 8.34
CA ASN A 127 -28.91 -2.09 6.95
C ASN A 127 -29.13 -0.89 6.00
N LEU A 128 -28.61 0.29 6.33
CA LEU A 128 -28.81 1.50 5.53
C LEU A 128 -28.06 1.38 4.19
N SER A 129 -28.75 1.58 3.08
CA SER A 129 -28.14 1.68 1.74
C SER A 129 -27.92 3.12 1.29
N ASP A 130 -28.62 4.06 1.93
CA ASP A 130 -28.51 5.50 1.69
C ASP A 130 -28.65 6.25 3.03
N LEU A 131 -28.00 7.40 3.14
CA LEU A 131 -28.05 8.28 4.29
C LEU A 131 -27.89 9.74 3.86
N ASN A 132 -29.00 10.47 3.79
CA ASN A 132 -28.99 11.89 3.49
C ASN A 132 -28.86 12.73 4.77
N VAL A 133 -27.74 13.44 4.91
CA VAL A 133 -27.45 14.36 6.03
C VAL A 133 -27.30 15.82 5.60
N SER A 134 -27.70 16.16 4.37
CA SER A 134 -27.47 17.48 3.75
C SER A 134 -28.13 18.64 4.50
N LEU A 135 -29.27 18.40 5.15
CA LEU A 135 -29.98 19.40 5.95
C LEU A 135 -29.46 19.50 7.39
N ASN A 136 -28.60 18.58 7.83
CA ASN A 136 -28.04 18.53 9.17
C ASN A 136 -26.70 19.28 9.24
N THR A 137 -26.66 20.54 8.78
CA THR A 137 -25.44 21.37 8.69
C THR A 137 -24.77 21.69 10.02
N SER A 138 -25.40 21.34 11.15
CA SER A 138 -24.85 21.45 12.51
C SER A 138 -24.10 20.18 12.97
N LEU A 139 -24.06 19.11 12.18
CA LEU A 139 -23.37 17.87 12.53
C LEU A 139 -21.87 18.12 12.77
N THR A 140 -21.40 17.66 13.93
CA THR A 140 -19.99 17.66 14.31
C THR A 140 -19.41 16.25 14.40
N ARG A 141 -20.28 15.24 14.58
CA ARG A 141 -19.92 13.83 14.62
C ARG A 141 -20.94 12.97 13.87
N LEU A 142 -20.44 12.16 12.93
CA LEU A 142 -21.22 11.18 12.20
C LEU A 142 -20.55 9.81 12.31
N SER A 143 -21.33 8.80 12.69
CA SER A 143 -20.91 7.40 12.64
C SER A 143 -21.96 6.55 11.94
N CYS A 144 -21.58 6.00 10.79
CA CYS A 144 -22.37 5.10 9.96
C CYS A 144 -21.62 3.78 9.68
N TYR A 145 -20.66 3.44 10.52
CA TYR A 145 -19.91 2.18 10.51
C TYR A 145 -20.80 0.95 10.37
N ARG A 146 -20.39 -0.03 9.55
CA ARG A 146 -21.15 -1.27 9.27
C ARG A 146 -22.58 -1.00 8.82
N ASN A 147 -22.71 -0.37 7.66
CA ASN A 147 -23.95 -0.29 6.89
C ASN A 147 -23.67 -0.81 5.46
N ASN A 148 -24.57 -0.52 4.51
CA ASN A 148 -24.44 -0.89 3.11
C ASN A 148 -24.43 0.35 2.19
N LEU A 149 -23.87 1.47 2.67
CA LEU A 149 -23.79 2.71 1.89
C LEU A 149 -22.89 2.50 0.67
N SER A 150 -23.32 3.00 -0.49
CA SER A 150 -22.49 3.06 -1.70
C SER A 150 -21.85 4.43 -1.93
N GLU A 151 -22.46 5.46 -1.38
CA GLU A 151 -22.07 6.85 -1.52
C GLU A 151 -22.51 7.63 -0.27
N LEU A 152 -21.84 8.75 0.01
CA LEU A 152 -22.18 9.63 1.13
C LEU A 152 -21.77 11.07 0.81
N ASP A 153 -22.74 11.98 0.78
CA ASP A 153 -22.48 13.41 0.62
C ASP A 153 -22.37 14.12 1.97
N LEU A 154 -21.20 14.69 2.24
CA LEU A 154 -20.88 15.50 3.41
C LEU A 154 -20.47 16.93 3.05
N SER A 155 -20.65 17.35 1.79
CA SER A 155 -20.26 18.67 1.27
C SER A 155 -20.88 19.84 2.05
N THR A 156 -22.06 19.64 2.62
CA THR A 156 -22.77 20.66 3.42
C THR A 156 -22.46 20.58 4.92
N ASN A 157 -21.86 19.48 5.39
CA ASN A 157 -21.60 19.21 6.81
C ASN A 157 -20.22 19.71 7.26
N ILE A 158 -19.91 20.97 6.93
CA ILE A 158 -18.59 21.62 7.11
C ILE A 158 -18.08 21.68 8.55
N LYS A 159 -18.92 21.37 9.55
CA LYS A 159 -18.57 21.35 10.98
C LYS A 159 -18.15 19.97 11.49
N LEU A 160 -18.13 18.94 10.63
CA LEU A 160 -17.72 17.60 11.00
C LEU A 160 -16.26 17.57 11.45
N THR A 161 -16.03 16.93 12.60
CA THR A 161 -14.72 16.72 13.22
C THR A 161 -14.45 15.22 13.48
N TYR A 162 -15.47 14.38 13.28
CA TYR A 162 -15.40 12.95 13.44
C TYR A 162 -16.32 12.30 12.40
N LEU A 163 -15.75 11.39 11.61
CA LEU A 163 -16.45 10.52 10.68
C LEU A 163 -16.04 9.08 10.95
N ASP A 164 -17.00 8.16 10.98
CA ASP A 164 -16.71 6.74 10.91
C ASP A 164 -17.63 6.08 9.88
N THR A 165 -17.05 5.78 8.72
CA THR A 165 -17.68 5.09 7.58
C THR A 165 -17.18 3.66 7.44
N GLY A 166 -16.37 3.14 8.37
CA GLY A 166 -15.70 1.85 8.22
C GLY A 166 -16.69 0.70 7.99
N ASN A 167 -16.24 -0.34 7.28
CA ASN A 167 -17.07 -1.51 6.92
C ASN A 167 -18.38 -1.16 6.18
N ASN A 168 -18.35 -0.17 5.28
CA ASN A 168 -19.35 -0.04 4.22
C ASN A 168 -18.71 -0.58 2.93
N PRO A 169 -18.88 -1.88 2.59
CA PRO A 169 -18.09 -2.54 1.55
C PRO A 169 -18.35 -2.01 0.14
N ASN A 170 -19.47 -1.30 -0.07
CA ASN A 170 -19.84 -0.71 -1.35
C ASN A 170 -19.54 0.79 -1.44
N LEU A 171 -19.04 1.42 -0.37
CA LEU A 171 -18.83 2.86 -0.31
C LEU A 171 -17.63 3.24 -1.19
N ARG A 172 -17.92 3.86 -2.34
CA ARG A 172 -16.90 4.19 -3.35
C ARG A 172 -16.34 5.59 -3.20
N CYS A 173 -17.14 6.51 -2.67
CA CYS A 173 -16.79 7.92 -2.60
C CYS A 173 -17.54 8.59 -1.44
N VAL A 174 -16.85 9.49 -0.76
CA VAL A 174 -17.46 10.41 0.21
C VAL A 174 -17.22 11.84 -0.26
N GLN A 175 -18.29 12.54 -0.61
CA GLN A 175 -18.17 13.90 -1.13
C GLN A 175 -17.97 14.87 0.02
N VAL A 176 -16.97 15.73 -0.10
CA VAL A 176 -16.64 16.73 0.90
C VAL A 176 -16.47 18.09 0.24
N LYS A 177 -16.65 19.17 1.02
CA LYS A 177 -16.42 20.51 0.49
C LYS A 177 -14.94 20.78 0.19
N ASP A 178 -14.07 20.22 1.03
CA ASP A 178 -12.64 20.42 1.01
C ASP A 178 -11.97 19.14 1.53
N VAL A 179 -11.25 18.46 0.64
CA VAL A 179 -10.55 17.21 0.94
C VAL A 179 -9.42 17.45 1.94
N ALA A 180 -8.67 18.54 1.82
CA ALA A 180 -7.55 18.84 2.70
C ALA A 180 -8.02 19.11 4.14
N TYR A 181 -9.06 19.94 4.30
CA TYR A 181 -9.67 20.17 5.61
C TYR A 181 -10.15 18.86 6.25
N SER A 182 -10.80 18.00 5.45
CA SER A 182 -11.38 16.74 5.93
C SER A 182 -10.28 15.77 6.41
N ILE A 183 -9.18 15.66 5.67
CA ILE A 183 -8.02 14.83 6.03
C ILE A 183 -7.37 15.33 7.32
N GLU A 184 -7.21 16.64 7.48
CA GLU A 184 -6.55 17.22 8.65
C GLU A 184 -7.41 17.18 9.92
N ASN A 185 -8.73 17.32 9.81
CA ASN A 185 -9.61 17.58 10.96
C ASN A 185 -10.44 16.37 11.40
N TRP A 186 -10.49 15.28 10.63
CA TRP A 186 -11.25 14.09 11.01
C TRP A 186 -10.40 13.11 11.82
N LEU A 187 -10.84 12.86 13.06
CA LEU A 187 -10.09 12.05 14.04
C LEU A 187 -9.89 10.57 13.64
N ILE A 188 -10.74 10.05 12.76
CA ILE A 188 -10.69 8.70 12.21
C ILE A 188 -11.08 8.81 10.73
N ILE A 189 -10.19 8.38 9.85
CA ILE A 189 -10.49 8.16 8.44
C ILE A 189 -10.13 6.68 8.22
N PRO A 190 -11.05 5.83 7.74
CA PRO A 190 -10.66 4.50 7.30
C PRO A 190 -9.52 4.65 6.28
N GLN A 191 -8.39 3.95 6.49
CA GLN A 191 -7.41 3.80 5.43
C GLN A 191 -8.16 3.29 4.18
N GLU A 192 -7.88 3.89 3.02
CA GLU A 192 -8.52 3.64 1.71
C GLU A 192 -9.83 4.41 1.40
N LEU A 193 -10.31 5.30 2.27
CA LEU A 193 -11.51 6.09 1.95
C LEU A 193 -11.24 7.12 0.84
N ASN A 194 -11.91 6.98 -0.31
CA ASN A 194 -11.83 7.94 -1.42
C ASN A 194 -12.66 9.20 -1.11
N LEU A 195 -11.98 10.27 -0.68
CA LEU A 195 -12.57 11.59 -0.48
C LEU A 195 -12.45 12.40 -1.76
N SER A 196 -13.56 12.97 -2.21
CA SER A 196 -13.58 13.82 -3.40
C SER A 196 -14.43 15.06 -3.16
N VAL A 197 -14.12 16.16 -3.83
CA VAL A 197 -15.05 17.30 -3.94
C VAL A 197 -16.17 17.02 -4.94
N ASP A 198 -15.93 16.06 -5.83
CA ASP A 198 -16.85 15.62 -6.89
C ASP A 198 -16.99 14.10 -6.81
N CYS A 199 -18.00 13.62 -6.09
CA CYS A 199 -18.43 12.24 -6.21
C CYS A 199 -19.50 12.18 -7.29
N TYR A 200 -19.28 11.37 -8.32
CA TYR A 200 -20.22 11.18 -9.43
C TYR A 200 -21.44 10.35 -8.98
N PHE A 201 -22.28 10.92 -8.11
CA PHE A 201 -23.41 10.22 -7.50
C PHE A 201 -24.39 9.75 -8.57
N GLY A 202 -24.68 8.45 -8.57
CA GLY A 202 -25.58 7.86 -9.57
C GLY A 202 -25.04 7.81 -11.02
N GLU A 203 -23.79 8.18 -11.26
CA GLU A 203 -23.14 8.18 -12.59
C GLU A 203 -21.86 7.33 -12.57
N THR A 204 -21.41 6.92 -13.75
CA THR A 204 -20.14 6.21 -13.98
C THR A 204 -19.27 7.03 -14.91
N PRO A 205 -18.00 7.31 -14.55
CA PRO A 205 -17.05 7.93 -15.46
C PRO A 205 -16.73 7.04 -16.67
N ILE A 206 -16.92 7.61 -17.86
CA ILE A 206 -16.54 7.04 -19.17
C ILE A 206 -15.56 8.01 -19.82
N LEU A 207 -14.27 7.88 -19.48
CA LEU A 207 -13.24 8.88 -19.81
C LEU A 207 -12.81 8.87 -21.29
N ASP A 208 -13.09 7.79 -22.01
CA ASP A 208 -12.83 7.72 -23.45
C ASP A 208 -14.00 8.33 -24.20
N VAL A 209 -13.74 9.48 -24.83
CA VAL A 209 -14.75 10.25 -25.59
C VAL A 209 -15.39 9.43 -26.72
N ASN A 210 -14.68 8.47 -27.32
CA ASN A 210 -15.25 7.61 -28.37
C ASN A 210 -16.13 6.51 -27.77
N PHE A 211 -15.82 6.02 -26.56
CA PHE A 211 -16.67 5.08 -25.85
C PHE A 211 -17.98 5.74 -25.42
N GLU A 212 -17.91 6.92 -24.81
CA GLU A 212 -19.09 7.71 -24.44
C GLU A 212 -19.92 8.07 -25.69
N GLN A 213 -19.28 8.57 -26.75
CA GLN A 213 -19.97 8.85 -28.01
C GLN A 213 -20.66 7.60 -28.58
N ALA A 214 -20.07 6.41 -28.42
CA ALA A 214 -20.73 5.17 -28.84
C ALA A 214 -21.97 4.85 -27.98
N LEU A 215 -21.97 5.17 -26.69
CA LEU A 215 -23.14 5.04 -25.81
C LEU A 215 -24.24 6.05 -26.20
N ILE A 216 -23.89 7.30 -26.52
CA ILE A 216 -24.82 8.31 -27.05
C ILE A 216 -25.43 7.84 -28.37
N ASP A 217 -24.61 7.36 -29.31
CA ASP A 217 -25.07 6.84 -30.60
C ASP A 217 -26.08 5.67 -30.45
N LEU A 218 -25.93 4.88 -29.39
CA LEU A 218 -26.81 3.76 -29.04
C LEU A 218 -28.05 4.19 -28.22
N GLY A 219 -28.14 5.46 -27.81
CA GLY A 219 -29.23 6.00 -26.99
C GLY A 219 -29.15 5.57 -25.53
N HIS A 220 -27.94 5.30 -25.03
CA HIS A 220 -27.66 4.98 -23.62
C HIS A 220 -27.13 6.18 -22.84
N ASP A 221 -26.96 7.30 -23.52
CA ASP A 221 -26.49 8.56 -22.96
C ASP A 221 -27.00 9.72 -23.85
N ASP A 222 -27.05 10.92 -23.28
CA ASP A 222 -27.69 12.10 -23.89
C ASP A 222 -26.70 13.23 -24.18
N VAL A 223 -25.56 13.28 -23.49
CA VAL A 223 -24.57 14.36 -23.55
C VAL A 223 -23.16 13.79 -23.51
N LEU A 224 -22.18 14.49 -24.09
CA LEU A 224 -20.78 14.08 -24.10
C LEU A 224 -20.02 14.82 -22.99
N ASP A 225 -20.12 14.35 -21.76
CA ASP A 225 -19.62 15.02 -20.55
C ASP A 225 -18.65 14.18 -19.69
N GLY A 226 -18.29 13.00 -20.16
CA GLY A 226 -17.45 11.99 -19.52
C GLY A 226 -18.20 11.12 -18.52
N LEU A 227 -19.53 11.18 -18.44
CA LEU A 227 -20.35 10.53 -17.42
C LEU A 227 -21.55 9.83 -18.03
N VAL A 228 -21.91 8.67 -17.47
CA VAL A 228 -23.14 7.98 -17.87
C VAL A 228 -23.92 7.53 -16.65
N LEU A 229 -25.23 7.77 -16.66
CA LEU A 229 -26.14 7.39 -15.57
C LEU A 229 -26.11 5.88 -15.27
N ASN A 230 -25.82 5.53 -14.01
CA ASN A 230 -25.77 4.15 -13.53
C ASN A 230 -27.07 3.39 -13.78
N VAL A 231 -28.21 4.07 -13.60
CA VAL A 231 -29.53 3.49 -13.84
C VAL A 231 -29.71 3.02 -15.28
N VAL A 232 -29.06 3.67 -16.26
CA VAL A 232 -29.13 3.30 -17.68
C VAL A 232 -28.22 2.11 -17.96
N ILE A 233 -26.92 2.22 -17.64
CA ILE A 233 -25.93 1.17 -17.95
C ILE A 233 -26.16 -0.13 -17.19
N GLN A 234 -26.78 -0.09 -16.00
CA GLN A 234 -27.16 -1.30 -15.26
C GLN A 234 -28.32 -2.08 -15.88
N GLN A 235 -29.02 -1.53 -16.89
CA GLN A 235 -30.05 -2.27 -17.64
C GLN A 235 -29.54 -2.86 -18.96
N ILE A 236 -28.34 -2.47 -19.42
CA ILE A 236 -27.79 -2.92 -20.70
C ILE A 236 -27.39 -4.40 -20.59
N THR A 237 -27.97 -5.22 -21.45
CA THR A 237 -27.66 -6.66 -21.56
C THR A 237 -26.78 -7.00 -22.75
N SER A 238 -26.77 -6.16 -23.78
CA SER A 238 -25.94 -6.34 -24.97
C SER A 238 -25.37 -5.00 -25.40
N LEU A 239 -24.06 -4.95 -25.61
CA LEU A 239 -23.35 -3.75 -26.01
C LEU A 239 -22.46 -4.06 -27.22
N ASP A 240 -22.73 -3.42 -28.35
CA ASP A 240 -21.87 -3.46 -29.53
C ASP A 240 -21.27 -2.08 -29.78
N ILE A 241 -19.98 -1.98 -29.45
CA ILE A 241 -19.14 -0.79 -29.59
C ILE A 241 -17.96 -1.08 -30.53
N SER A 242 -18.14 -2.01 -31.47
CA SER A 242 -17.12 -2.37 -32.45
C SER A 242 -16.88 -1.28 -33.48
N ASN A 243 -15.64 -1.15 -33.96
CA ASN A 243 -15.25 -0.19 -35.00
C ASN A 243 -15.50 1.29 -34.62
N LYS A 244 -15.34 1.64 -33.35
CA LYS A 244 -15.60 2.99 -32.82
C LYS A 244 -14.33 3.78 -32.50
N ASN A 245 -13.15 3.20 -32.76
CA ASN A 245 -11.84 3.80 -32.46
C ASN A 245 -11.65 4.09 -30.95
N ILE A 246 -12.20 3.21 -30.11
CA ILE A 246 -12.11 3.32 -28.65
C ILE A 246 -10.72 2.86 -28.18
N GLU A 247 -10.11 3.60 -27.26
CA GLU A 247 -8.79 3.31 -26.68
C GLU A 247 -8.92 2.75 -25.25
N SER A 248 -10.01 3.06 -24.53
CA SER A 248 -10.26 2.58 -23.18
C SER A 248 -11.73 2.23 -22.91
N LEU A 249 -11.95 1.14 -22.16
CA LEU A 249 -13.26 0.73 -21.63
C LEU A 249 -13.40 1.01 -20.12
N ILE A 250 -12.66 1.98 -19.58
CA ILE A 250 -12.86 2.41 -18.20
C ILE A 250 -14.36 2.71 -17.97
N GLY A 251 -14.90 2.15 -16.88
CA GLY A 251 -16.33 2.22 -16.53
C GLY A 251 -17.17 0.99 -16.93
N ILE A 252 -16.66 0.09 -17.79
CA ILE A 252 -17.41 -1.12 -18.22
C ILE A 252 -17.83 -2.04 -17.06
N ASN A 253 -17.07 -2.04 -15.96
CA ASN A 253 -17.37 -2.79 -14.75
C ASN A 253 -18.70 -2.38 -14.07
N ALA A 254 -19.25 -1.19 -14.38
CA ALA A 254 -20.55 -0.74 -13.86
C ALA A 254 -21.76 -1.37 -14.59
N PHE A 255 -21.55 -2.06 -15.72
CA PHE A 255 -22.60 -2.65 -16.55
C PHE A 255 -23.04 -4.01 -15.97
N GLY A 256 -23.73 -3.99 -14.84
CA GLY A 256 -24.02 -5.16 -14.00
C GLY A 256 -24.91 -6.25 -14.61
N LYS A 257 -25.60 -5.97 -15.74
CA LYS A 257 -26.44 -6.94 -16.47
C LYS A 257 -25.88 -7.33 -17.83
N LEU A 258 -24.66 -6.91 -18.18
CA LEU A 258 -24.08 -7.14 -19.50
C LEU A 258 -23.85 -8.63 -19.75
N GLU A 259 -24.54 -9.17 -20.76
CA GLU A 259 -24.45 -10.57 -21.22
C GLU A 259 -23.64 -10.70 -22.51
N VAL A 260 -23.66 -9.68 -23.37
CA VAL A 260 -22.96 -9.68 -24.66
C VAL A 260 -22.15 -8.40 -24.80
N LEU A 261 -20.84 -8.53 -25.03
CA LEU A 261 -19.96 -7.41 -25.35
C LEU A 261 -19.23 -7.66 -26.68
N ASN A 262 -19.47 -6.80 -27.66
CA ASN A 262 -18.65 -6.71 -28.87
C ASN A 262 -17.88 -5.40 -28.85
N CYS A 263 -16.58 -5.48 -28.60
CA CYS A 263 -15.64 -4.37 -28.60
C CYS A 263 -14.52 -4.54 -29.65
N SER A 264 -14.78 -5.37 -30.67
CA SER A 264 -13.82 -5.69 -31.71
C SER A 264 -13.46 -4.48 -32.59
N ASN A 265 -12.29 -4.54 -33.24
CA ASN A 265 -11.83 -3.52 -34.19
C ASN A 265 -11.71 -2.12 -33.57
N ASN A 266 -11.09 -2.05 -32.39
CA ASN A 266 -10.78 -0.81 -31.68
C ASN A 266 -9.26 -0.74 -31.40
N ASN A 267 -8.83 0.18 -30.53
CA ASN A 267 -7.43 0.38 -30.16
C ASN A 267 -7.13 -0.01 -28.70
N LEU A 268 -7.95 -0.89 -28.11
CA LEU A 268 -7.86 -1.26 -26.69
C LEU A 268 -6.53 -1.98 -26.39
N SER A 269 -5.82 -1.53 -25.36
CA SER A 269 -4.60 -2.19 -24.85
C SER A 269 -4.86 -3.05 -23.60
N PHE A 270 -5.92 -2.74 -22.87
CA PHE A 270 -6.28 -3.39 -21.61
C PHE A 270 -7.79 -3.51 -21.51
N ILE A 271 -8.26 -4.66 -21.02
CA ILE A 271 -9.67 -4.88 -20.68
C ILE A 271 -9.74 -5.66 -19.35
N ASP A 272 -10.54 -5.17 -18.41
CA ASP A 272 -10.95 -5.90 -17.21
C ASP A 272 -12.47 -6.01 -17.15
N LEU A 273 -12.96 -7.25 -17.13
CA LEU A 273 -14.38 -7.61 -17.07
C LEU A 273 -14.70 -8.44 -15.82
N SER A 274 -13.81 -8.43 -14.82
CA SER A 274 -13.96 -9.20 -13.58
C SER A 274 -15.26 -8.90 -12.82
N ALA A 275 -15.83 -7.69 -12.95
CA ALA A 275 -17.11 -7.33 -12.34
C ALA A 275 -18.34 -7.75 -13.15
N ASN A 276 -18.19 -8.06 -14.45
CA ASN A 276 -19.31 -8.37 -15.35
C ASN A 276 -19.75 -9.84 -15.27
N SER A 277 -20.27 -10.25 -14.12
CA SER A 277 -20.66 -11.65 -13.78
C SER A 277 -21.84 -12.25 -14.57
N LYS A 278 -22.36 -11.54 -15.58
CA LYS A 278 -23.44 -12.00 -16.48
C LYS A 278 -22.98 -12.24 -17.91
N LEU A 279 -21.73 -11.91 -18.24
CA LEU A 279 -21.19 -11.97 -19.59
C LEU A 279 -21.14 -13.40 -20.16
N ASN A 280 -21.95 -13.68 -21.17
CA ASN A 280 -21.99 -14.97 -21.87
C ASN A 280 -21.29 -14.95 -23.24
N SER A 281 -21.13 -13.75 -23.83
CA SER A 281 -20.49 -13.58 -25.14
C SER A 281 -19.53 -12.39 -25.13
N LEU A 282 -18.30 -12.61 -25.58
CA LEU A 282 -17.26 -11.60 -25.68
C LEU A 282 -16.56 -11.69 -27.04
N ASP A 283 -16.66 -10.62 -27.84
CA ASP A 283 -15.77 -10.39 -28.97
C ASP A 283 -14.90 -9.16 -28.69
N CYS A 284 -13.60 -9.39 -28.53
CA CYS A 284 -12.57 -8.38 -28.34
C CYS A 284 -11.46 -8.50 -29.41
N SER A 285 -11.78 -9.13 -30.54
CA SER A 285 -10.83 -9.34 -31.65
C SER A 285 -10.38 -8.04 -32.31
N ASN A 286 -9.21 -8.06 -32.95
CA ASN A 286 -8.65 -6.92 -33.68
C ASN A 286 -8.46 -5.68 -32.80
N ASN A 287 -7.80 -5.83 -31.66
CA ASN A 287 -7.39 -4.76 -30.76
C ASN A 287 -5.86 -4.79 -30.57
N LYS A 288 -5.35 -4.10 -29.55
CA LYS A 288 -3.92 -4.08 -29.16
C LYS A 288 -3.73 -4.65 -27.74
N LEU A 289 -4.56 -5.62 -27.35
CA LEU A 289 -4.58 -6.08 -25.96
C LEU A 289 -3.23 -6.68 -25.57
N SER A 290 -2.67 -6.20 -24.47
CA SER A 290 -1.59 -6.85 -23.72
C SER A 290 -2.13 -7.57 -22.49
N PHE A 291 -3.31 -7.17 -22.01
CA PHE A 291 -4.00 -7.77 -20.87
C PHE A 291 -5.52 -7.89 -21.10
N LEU A 292 -6.07 -9.04 -20.69
CA LEU A 292 -7.50 -9.30 -20.69
C LEU A 292 -7.89 -10.12 -19.45
N ASN A 293 -8.73 -9.55 -18.59
CA ASN A 293 -9.30 -10.25 -17.44
C ASN A 293 -10.78 -10.57 -17.64
N THR A 294 -11.09 -11.87 -17.64
CA THR A 294 -12.45 -12.44 -17.75
C THR A 294 -12.81 -13.30 -16.54
N LYS A 295 -12.06 -13.21 -15.43
CA LYS A 295 -12.28 -13.97 -14.19
C LYS A 295 -13.47 -13.39 -13.39
N ASN A 296 -14.65 -13.45 -13.98
CA ASN A 296 -15.90 -12.87 -13.48
C ASN A 296 -16.82 -13.90 -12.78
N GLY A 297 -16.30 -15.09 -12.46
CA GLY A 297 -17.04 -16.14 -11.78
C GLY A 297 -17.91 -17.03 -12.68
N ILE A 298 -17.91 -16.83 -14.00
CA ILE A 298 -18.73 -17.61 -14.94
C ILE A 298 -17.93 -18.13 -16.14
N GLN A 299 -18.49 -19.11 -16.85
CA GLN A 299 -17.95 -19.65 -18.10
C GLN A 299 -18.61 -18.92 -19.28
N ILE A 300 -17.84 -18.13 -20.03
CA ILE A 300 -18.32 -17.44 -21.25
C ILE A 300 -18.49 -18.48 -22.37
N GLU A 301 -19.67 -18.61 -22.96
CA GLU A 301 -19.96 -19.60 -24.01
C GLU A 301 -19.37 -19.21 -25.38
N SER A 302 -19.37 -17.92 -25.71
CA SER A 302 -18.83 -17.40 -26.97
C SER A 302 -17.69 -16.43 -26.69
N PHE A 303 -16.49 -16.77 -27.17
CA PHE A 303 -15.29 -15.99 -26.92
C PHE A 303 -14.49 -15.83 -28.21
N ASN A 304 -14.11 -14.60 -28.54
CA ASN A 304 -13.24 -14.27 -29.65
C ASN A 304 -12.24 -13.18 -29.24
N ALA A 305 -10.95 -13.50 -29.29
CA ALA A 305 -9.85 -12.59 -28.98
C ALA A 305 -8.73 -12.63 -30.03
N VAL A 306 -9.02 -13.07 -31.26
CA VAL A 306 -8.01 -13.13 -32.34
C VAL A 306 -7.46 -11.74 -32.70
N ASN A 307 -6.25 -11.70 -33.26
CA ASN A 307 -5.58 -10.48 -33.71
C ASN A 307 -5.27 -9.47 -32.59
N ASN A 308 -4.90 -9.97 -31.41
CA ASN A 308 -4.31 -9.25 -30.28
C ASN A 308 -2.87 -9.73 -30.05
N ARG A 309 -1.94 -9.26 -30.89
CA ARG A 309 -0.56 -9.81 -30.97
C ARG A 309 0.24 -9.73 -29.67
N GLU A 310 -0.11 -8.81 -28.78
CA GLU A 310 0.60 -8.59 -27.51
C GLU A 310 -0.02 -9.38 -26.35
N LEU A 311 -1.17 -10.05 -26.56
CA LEU A 311 -1.90 -10.77 -25.51
C LEU A 311 -1.29 -12.15 -25.28
N LEU A 312 -0.47 -12.27 -24.23
CA LEU A 312 0.18 -13.54 -23.85
C LEU A 312 -0.71 -14.44 -23.00
N CYS A 313 -1.60 -13.86 -22.20
CA CYS A 313 -2.48 -14.61 -21.32
C CYS A 313 -3.83 -13.90 -21.16
N VAL A 314 -4.89 -14.70 -21.09
CA VAL A 314 -6.23 -14.25 -20.72
C VAL A 314 -6.58 -14.82 -19.35
N GLN A 315 -6.89 -13.94 -18.41
CA GLN A 315 -7.20 -14.35 -17.05
C GLN A 315 -8.63 -14.88 -17.02
N VAL A 316 -8.80 -16.13 -16.58
CA VAL A 316 -10.08 -16.85 -16.69
C VAL A 316 -10.56 -17.40 -15.35
N TYR A 317 -11.86 -17.66 -15.27
CA TYR A 317 -12.46 -18.34 -14.11
C TYR A 317 -12.11 -19.84 -14.06
N ASP A 318 -12.13 -20.52 -15.20
CA ASP A 318 -11.88 -21.96 -15.32
C ASP A 318 -10.95 -22.24 -16.52
N THR A 319 -9.65 -22.45 -16.22
CA THR A 319 -8.63 -22.73 -17.22
C THR A 319 -8.94 -23.95 -18.08
N ALA A 320 -9.49 -25.01 -17.49
CA ALA A 320 -9.77 -26.25 -18.22
C ALA A 320 -10.91 -26.07 -19.22
N TYR A 321 -11.95 -25.33 -18.83
CA TYR A 321 -13.03 -24.95 -19.73
C TYR A 321 -12.53 -24.06 -20.87
N SER A 322 -11.78 -23.00 -20.57
CA SER A 322 -11.31 -22.05 -21.58
C SER A 322 -10.36 -22.70 -22.60
N ILE A 323 -9.41 -23.53 -22.16
CA ILE A 323 -8.52 -24.28 -23.07
C ILE A 323 -9.33 -25.17 -24.04
N LYS A 324 -10.42 -25.77 -23.56
CA LYS A 324 -11.23 -26.69 -24.36
C LYS A 324 -12.15 -25.97 -25.36
N ASN A 325 -12.74 -24.85 -24.97
CA ASN A 325 -13.85 -24.24 -25.72
C ASN A 325 -13.47 -22.95 -26.45
N TRP A 326 -12.45 -22.20 -26.00
CA TRP A 326 -12.09 -20.91 -26.57
C TRP A 326 -10.94 -21.07 -27.58
N VAL A 327 -11.30 -21.47 -28.80
CA VAL A 327 -10.33 -21.70 -29.88
C VAL A 327 -9.97 -20.44 -30.68
N GLU A 328 -10.82 -19.42 -30.65
CA GLU A 328 -10.66 -18.15 -31.38
C GLU A 328 -9.77 -17.17 -30.60
N LYS A 329 -8.46 -17.45 -30.58
CA LYS A 329 -7.41 -16.62 -29.97
C LYS A 329 -6.12 -16.72 -30.78
N ASP A 330 -5.18 -15.83 -30.53
CA ASP A 330 -3.85 -15.95 -31.14
C ASP A 330 -3.05 -17.15 -30.58
N ALA A 331 -2.07 -17.60 -31.36
CA ALA A 331 -1.29 -18.79 -31.02
C ALA A 331 -0.46 -18.60 -29.74
N GLN A 332 0.06 -17.40 -29.47
CA GLN A 332 0.83 -17.08 -28.27
C GLN A 332 -0.04 -16.95 -27.00
N THR A 333 -1.36 -16.74 -27.14
CA THR A 333 -2.24 -16.47 -26.02
C THR A 333 -2.54 -17.75 -25.24
N SER A 334 -2.32 -17.72 -23.93
CA SER A 334 -2.63 -18.79 -22.98
C SER A 334 -3.84 -18.43 -22.10
N PHE A 335 -4.37 -19.41 -21.36
CA PHE A 335 -5.42 -19.20 -20.37
C PHE A 335 -4.89 -19.60 -19.00
N ASP A 336 -5.06 -18.73 -18.00
CA ASP A 336 -4.68 -19.02 -16.64
C ASP A 336 -5.60 -18.28 -15.65
N VAL A 337 -5.79 -18.78 -14.45
CA VAL A 337 -6.59 -18.11 -13.41
C VAL A 337 -5.91 -16.86 -12.85
N ASN A 338 -4.59 -16.75 -12.99
CA ASN A 338 -3.77 -15.68 -12.40
C ASN A 338 -2.78 -15.07 -13.39
N CYS A 339 -2.85 -15.39 -14.69
CA CYS A 339 -2.02 -14.84 -15.78
C CYS A 339 -0.70 -14.21 -15.39
N GLY A 340 0.33 -15.04 -15.19
CA GLY A 340 1.68 -14.55 -14.89
C GLY A 340 1.84 -14.02 -13.47
N LEU A 341 0.89 -14.26 -12.56
CA LEU A 341 1.03 -14.02 -11.13
C LEU A 341 1.01 -15.35 -10.36
N THR A 342 1.83 -15.45 -9.33
CA THR A 342 1.82 -16.55 -8.35
C THR A 342 1.37 -16.01 -7.00
N VAL A 343 0.54 -16.77 -6.29
CA VAL A 343 0.04 -16.37 -4.96
C VAL A 343 1.19 -16.36 -3.96
N VAL A 344 1.29 -15.29 -3.18
CA VAL A 344 2.17 -15.19 -2.01
C VAL A 344 1.29 -15.11 -0.76
N SER A 345 1.22 -16.20 0.01
CA SER A 345 0.28 -16.30 1.13
C SER A 345 0.76 -15.58 2.40
N ASP A 346 2.07 -15.41 2.54
CA ASP A 346 2.73 -14.82 3.69
C ASP A 346 3.14 -13.36 3.38
N LYS A 347 2.52 -12.42 4.08
CA LYS A 347 2.77 -10.98 3.88
C LYS A 347 4.21 -10.57 4.20
N ALA A 348 4.90 -11.25 5.13
CA ALA A 348 6.29 -10.94 5.43
C ALA A 348 7.20 -11.43 4.30
N PHE A 349 6.86 -12.55 3.65
CA PHE A 349 7.56 -12.99 2.45
C PHE A 349 7.35 -12.03 1.29
N GLU A 350 6.10 -11.65 1.01
CA GLU A 350 5.77 -10.66 -0.03
C GLU A 350 6.45 -9.31 0.22
N GLN A 351 6.41 -8.79 1.45
CA GLN A 351 7.13 -7.57 1.81
C GLN A 351 8.62 -7.70 1.57
N THR A 352 9.21 -8.86 1.88
CA THR A 352 10.63 -9.12 1.59
C THR A 352 10.90 -9.13 0.08
N LEU A 353 9.96 -9.62 -0.74
CA LEU A 353 10.08 -9.54 -2.20
C LEU A 353 9.97 -8.09 -2.71
N ILE A 354 9.11 -7.26 -2.13
CA ILE A 354 9.03 -5.81 -2.41
C ILE A 354 10.35 -5.13 -2.06
N ASP A 355 10.89 -5.40 -0.88
CA ASP A 355 12.15 -4.83 -0.40
C ASP A 355 13.34 -5.23 -1.30
N LEU A 356 13.29 -6.44 -1.87
CA LEU A 356 14.23 -6.95 -2.86
C LEU A 356 13.94 -6.46 -4.30
N SER A 357 12.91 -5.63 -4.51
CA SER A 357 12.43 -5.14 -5.81
C SER A 357 12.01 -6.25 -6.79
N TYR A 358 11.56 -7.38 -6.26
CA TYR A 358 10.91 -8.44 -7.03
C TYR A 358 9.41 -8.23 -7.17
N ASP A 359 8.82 -7.39 -6.31
CA ASP A 359 7.42 -7.02 -6.32
C ASP A 359 7.21 -5.49 -6.18
N ASP A 360 6.02 -4.98 -6.54
CA ASP A 360 5.71 -3.53 -6.49
C ASP A 360 4.75 -3.17 -5.36
N VAL A 361 3.83 -4.07 -5.00
CA VAL A 361 2.70 -3.79 -4.11
C VAL A 361 2.45 -4.99 -3.20
N LEU A 362 1.88 -4.75 -2.03
CA LEU A 362 1.53 -5.80 -1.07
C LEU A 362 0.09 -6.27 -1.31
N ASP A 363 -0.13 -7.06 -2.37
CA ASP A 363 -1.43 -7.47 -2.89
C ASP A 363 -1.74 -8.99 -2.77
N GLY A 364 -0.79 -9.76 -2.24
CA GLY A 364 -0.84 -11.22 -2.12
C GLY A 364 -0.36 -11.98 -3.35
N TYR A 365 0.29 -11.32 -4.32
CA TYR A 365 0.69 -11.91 -5.59
C TYR A 365 2.04 -11.39 -6.10
N ILE A 366 2.88 -12.30 -6.58
CA ILE A 366 4.14 -11.95 -7.25
C ILE A 366 4.03 -12.12 -8.76
N SER A 367 4.57 -11.16 -9.52
CA SER A 367 4.66 -11.29 -10.98
C SER A 367 5.75 -12.28 -11.40
N ASN A 368 5.34 -13.37 -12.04
CA ASN A 368 6.22 -14.40 -12.61
C ASN A 368 7.22 -13.81 -13.60
N ASP A 369 6.84 -12.76 -14.34
CA ASP A 369 7.75 -12.12 -15.30
C ASP A 369 8.91 -11.39 -14.62
N LYS A 370 8.71 -10.88 -13.40
CA LYS A 370 9.78 -10.24 -12.62
C LYS A 370 10.74 -11.25 -12.01
N VAL A 371 10.25 -12.44 -11.64
CA VAL A 371 11.04 -13.42 -10.87
C VAL A 371 11.53 -14.63 -11.67
N LYS A 372 11.02 -14.87 -12.89
CA LYS A 372 11.37 -16.05 -13.72
C LYS A 372 12.87 -16.16 -14.05
N ASP A 373 13.59 -15.04 -14.11
CA ASP A 373 15.01 -14.98 -14.48
C ASP A 373 15.95 -14.88 -13.26
N VAL A 374 15.39 -14.83 -12.05
CA VAL A 374 16.17 -14.77 -10.81
C VAL A 374 16.90 -16.09 -10.58
N GLN A 375 18.22 -16.01 -10.45
CA GLN A 375 19.10 -17.18 -10.27
C GLN A 375 19.55 -17.38 -8.81
N ILE A 376 19.56 -16.33 -8.01
CA ILE A 376 19.98 -16.38 -6.61
C ILE A 376 18.94 -15.63 -5.79
N LEU A 377 18.40 -16.28 -4.75
CA LEU A 377 17.47 -15.69 -3.81
C LEU A 377 18.07 -15.80 -2.41
N ASN A 378 18.26 -14.65 -1.76
CA ASN A 378 18.77 -14.55 -0.39
C ASN A 378 17.75 -13.82 0.48
N ILE A 379 17.29 -14.47 1.53
CA ILE A 379 16.23 -14.02 2.42
C ILE A 379 16.69 -14.26 3.87
N ASP A 380 16.71 -13.20 4.69
CA ASP A 380 16.94 -13.28 6.13
C ASP A 380 15.85 -12.48 6.84
N ASN A 381 14.76 -13.16 7.20
CA ASN A 381 13.63 -12.56 7.87
C ASN A 381 12.90 -13.61 8.75
N ASP A 382 13.02 -13.44 10.05
CA ASP A 382 12.43 -14.32 11.05
C ASP A 382 10.89 -14.24 11.12
N GLU A 383 10.26 -13.23 10.51
CA GLU A 383 8.79 -13.12 10.45
C GLU A 383 8.18 -14.04 9.38
N ILE A 384 8.97 -14.53 8.42
CA ILE A 384 8.48 -15.39 7.34
C ILE A 384 8.13 -16.79 7.87
N SER A 385 6.86 -17.17 7.67
CA SER A 385 6.29 -18.44 8.10
C SER A 385 5.90 -19.37 6.94
N SER A 386 5.75 -18.84 5.72
CA SER A 386 5.58 -19.59 4.47
C SER A 386 6.38 -18.96 3.33
N LEU A 387 6.87 -19.80 2.40
CA LEU A 387 7.48 -19.38 1.14
C LEU A 387 6.59 -19.73 -0.07
N ASP A 388 5.27 -19.84 0.13
CA ASP A 388 4.33 -19.94 -1.00
C ASP A 388 4.56 -18.76 -1.95
N GLY A 389 4.75 -19.03 -3.24
CA GLY A 389 5.20 -18.05 -4.22
C GLY A 389 6.59 -18.35 -4.77
N ILE A 390 7.42 -19.11 -4.04
CA ILE A 390 8.78 -19.47 -4.48
C ILE A 390 8.79 -20.31 -5.77
N GLU A 391 7.70 -20.98 -6.10
CA GLU A 391 7.53 -21.72 -7.35
C GLU A 391 7.61 -20.83 -8.60
N ALA A 392 7.36 -19.53 -8.49
CA ALA A 392 7.50 -18.55 -9.57
C ALA A 392 8.96 -18.37 -10.04
N PHE A 393 9.93 -18.68 -9.16
CA PHE A 393 11.37 -18.53 -9.41
C PHE A 393 11.92 -19.70 -10.23
N THR A 394 11.48 -19.81 -11.49
CA THR A 394 11.76 -20.96 -12.37
C THR A 394 13.22 -21.08 -12.83
N SER A 395 14.03 -20.03 -12.71
CA SER A 395 15.46 -20.05 -13.02
C SER A 395 16.39 -20.11 -11.80
N LEU A 396 15.83 -20.32 -10.60
CA LEU A 396 16.59 -20.29 -9.35
C LEU A 396 17.66 -21.40 -9.31
N LEU A 397 18.92 -20.99 -9.13
CA LEU A 397 20.10 -21.85 -8.99
C LEU A 397 20.56 -21.96 -7.54
N SER A 398 20.36 -20.90 -6.75
CA SER A 398 20.80 -20.87 -5.34
C SER A 398 19.74 -20.22 -4.45
N LEU A 399 19.40 -20.89 -3.35
CA LEU A 399 18.50 -20.38 -2.32
C LEU A 399 19.25 -20.32 -0.99
N TYR A 400 19.33 -19.11 -0.41
CA TYR A 400 19.78 -18.86 0.95
C TYR A 400 18.58 -18.31 1.72
N PHE A 401 18.09 -19.04 2.71
CA PHE A 401 16.91 -18.66 3.45
C PHE A 401 17.13 -18.83 4.95
N LYS A 402 16.88 -17.76 5.70
CA LYS A 402 16.78 -17.76 7.16
C LYS A 402 15.42 -17.20 7.58
N GLY A 403 14.68 -17.97 8.37
CA GLY A 403 13.35 -17.59 8.84
C GLY A 403 12.66 -18.71 9.64
N ASN A 404 11.33 -18.68 9.74
CA ASN A 404 10.57 -19.56 10.64
C ASN A 404 9.54 -20.47 9.93
N VAL A 405 9.83 -20.88 8.69
CA VAL A 405 8.97 -21.80 7.91
C VAL A 405 8.83 -23.18 8.56
N VAL A 406 7.63 -23.76 8.48
CA VAL A 406 7.32 -25.10 9.01
C VAL A 406 7.42 -26.17 7.93
N VAL A 407 6.90 -25.87 6.74
CA VAL A 407 6.93 -26.75 5.56
C VAL A 407 7.52 -25.96 4.41
N LEU A 408 8.46 -26.56 3.68
CA LEU A 408 9.06 -25.95 2.50
C LEU A 408 9.05 -26.94 1.33
N ASN A 409 8.42 -26.54 0.24
CA ASN A 409 8.36 -27.32 -0.99
C ASN A 409 9.13 -26.62 -2.12
N LEU A 410 10.24 -27.21 -2.55
CA LEU A 410 11.10 -26.69 -3.63
C LEU A 410 10.95 -27.46 -4.94
N SER A 411 9.93 -28.33 -5.06
CA SER A 411 9.78 -29.23 -6.21
C SER A 411 9.60 -28.52 -7.56
N SER A 412 9.12 -27.27 -7.56
CA SER A 412 9.00 -26.43 -8.76
C SER A 412 10.35 -25.84 -9.21
N ASN A 413 11.31 -25.67 -8.30
CA ASN A 413 12.60 -25.02 -8.54
C ASN A 413 13.67 -26.03 -9.03
N LYS A 414 13.40 -26.65 -10.19
CA LYS A 414 14.17 -27.79 -10.73
C LYS A 414 15.63 -27.48 -11.09
N LYS A 415 16.02 -26.20 -11.16
CA LYS A 415 17.39 -25.77 -11.48
C LYS A 415 18.27 -25.53 -10.25
N LEU A 416 17.72 -25.68 -9.03
CA LEU A 416 18.46 -25.46 -7.79
C LEU A 416 19.68 -26.38 -7.71
N LYS A 417 20.85 -25.76 -7.55
CA LYS A 417 22.15 -26.39 -7.31
C LYS A 417 22.59 -26.26 -5.86
N VAL A 418 22.26 -25.14 -5.21
CA VAL A 418 22.68 -24.84 -3.83
C VAL A 418 21.45 -24.45 -3.01
N VAL A 419 21.26 -25.08 -1.86
CA VAL A 419 20.18 -24.76 -0.92
C VAL A 419 20.76 -24.65 0.48
N HIS A 420 20.70 -23.45 1.07
CA HIS A 420 21.12 -23.14 2.43
C HIS A 420 19.91 -22.67 3.23
N LEU A 421 19.50 -23.42 4.24
CA LEU A 421 18.29 -23.16 5.03
C LEU A 421 18.62 -23.06 6.52
N GLU A 422 18.20 -21.99 7.16
CA GLU A 422 18.22 -21.82 8.62
C GLU A 422 16.80 -21.55 9.11
N SER A 423 16.16 -22.56 9.69
CA SER A 423 14.83 -22.39 10.27
C SER A 423 14.65 -23.22 11.52
N MET A 424 14.34 -22.53 12.62
CA MET A 424 14.06 -23.14 13.91
C MET A 424 12.81 -24.02 13.93
N LYS A 425 11.93 -23.90 12.93
CA LYS A 425 10.62 -24.57 12.88
C LYS A 425 10.44 -25.56 11.74
N LEU A 426 11.42 -25.71 10.84
CA LEU A 426 11.25 -26.53 9.64
C LEU A 426 11.10 -28.01 10.01
N GLN A 427 9.93 -28.58 9.69
CA GLN A 427 9.58 -29.98 9.93
C GLN A 427 9.67 -30.81 8.64
N THR A 428 9.36 -30.21 7.48
CA THR A 428 9.28 -30.91 6.20
C THR A 428 9.95 -30.10 5.10
N LEU A 429 10.86 -30.75 4.37
CA LEU A 429 11.55 -30.19 3.20
C LEU A 429 11.39 -31.14 2.02
N GLU A 430 10.81 -30.66 0.92
CA GLU A 430 10.63 -31.41 -0.32
C GLU A 430 11.59 -30.91 -1.40
N VAL A 431 12.58 -31.74 -1.76
CA VAL A 431 13.64 -31.45 -2.74
C VAL A 431 13.79 -32.54 -3.81
N SER A 432 12.89 -33.52 -3.86
CA SER A 432 13.04 -34.69 -4.73
C SER A 432 13.08 -34.33 -6.23
N ALA A 433 12.45 -33.23 -6.64
CA ALA A 433 12.49 -32.76 -8.04
C ALA A 433 13.71 -31.89 -8.37
N CYS A 434 14.53 -31.50 -7.38
CA CYS A 434 15.77 -30.75 -7.56
C CYS A 434 16.92 -31.69 -7.96
N ILE A 435 16.79 -32.38 -9.09
CA ILE A 435 17.73 -33.44 -9.52
C ILE A 435 19.15 -32.95 -9.79
N VAL A 436 19.34 -31.64 -9.98
CA VAL A 436 20.65 -31.00 -10.19
C VAL A 436 21.25 -30.39 -8.92
N LEU A 437 20.69 -30.69 -7.75
CA LEU A 437 21.18 -30.22 -6.46
C LEU A 437 22.59 -30.77 -6.18
N GLU A 438 23.55 -29.87 -6.01
CA GLU A 438 24.97 -30.16 -5.75
C GLU A 438 25.34 -29.96 -4.28
N GLU A 439 24.66 -29.05 -3.58
CA GLU A 439 24.90 -28.71 -2.17
C GLU A 439 23.61 -28.45 -1.41
N LEU A 440 23.49 -29.07 -0.23
CA LEU A 440 22.39 -28.85 0.72
C LEU A 440 22.96 -28.62 2.13
N ASN A 441 22.73 -27.43 2.67
CA ASN A 441 23.10 -27.03 4.03
C ASN A 441 21.84 -26.64 4.79
N THR A 442 21.56 -27.29 5.93
CA THR A 442 20.35 -27.02 6.70
C THR A 442 20.62 -26.97 8.21
N TYR A 443 20.10 -25.93 8.88
CA TYR A 443 19.99 -25.85 10.34
C TYR A 443 18.50 -25.92 10.74
N THR A 444 18.05 -27.10 11.14
CA THR A 444 16.62 -27.42 11.25
C THR A 444 16.29 -28.32 12.45
N PRO A 445 16.13 -27.76 13.65
CA PRO A 445 15.89 -28.50 14.88
C PRO A 445 14.47 -29.07 15.00
N ALA A 446 13.67 -29.20 13.94
CA ALA A 446 12.32 -29.78 14.04
C ALA A 446 12.04 -30.86 12.98
N MET A 447 13.01 -31.17 12.11
CA MET A 447 12.84 -32.10 11.00
C MET A 447 12.91 -33.55 11.46
N SER A 448 11.97 -34.39 11.01
CA SER A 448 11.91 -35.82 11.34
C SER A 448 12.19 -36.75 10.15
N PHE A 449 12.07 -36.24 8.92
CA PHE A 449 12.30 -37.01 7.70
C PHE A 449 12.83 -36.12 6.58
N LEU A 450 13.80 -36.64 5.81
CA LEU A 450 14.35 -36.00 4.62
C LEU A 450 14.65 -37.07 3.55
N ASP A 451 14.05 -36.93 2.37
CA ASP A 451 14.28 -37.80 1.22
C ASP A 451 15.22 -37.12 0.22
N LEU A 452 16.37 -37.75 -0.03
CA LEU A 452 17.39 -37.29 -0.99
C LEU A 452 17.62 -38.33 -2.11
N THR A 453 16.71 -39.29 -2.28
CA THR A 453 16.87 -40.40 -3.20
C THR A 453 16.97 -39.98 -4.68
N ASN A 454 16.43 -38.81 -5.03
CA ASN A 454 16.47 -38.28 -6.41
C ASN A 454 17.59 -37.25 -6.66
N ASN A 455 18.34 -36.84 -5.62
CA ASN A 455 19.37 -35.80 -5.73
C ASN A 455 20.75 -36.41 -6.06
N LEU A 456 20.88 -37.02 -7.24
CA LEU A 456 22.06 -37.80 -7.66
C LEU A 456 23.36 -36.99 -7.85
N LEU A 457 23.27 -35.67 -7.96
CA LEU A 457 24.42 -34.77 -8.12
C LEU A 457 24.93 -34.17 -6.80
N LEU A 458 24.38 -34.59 -5.66
CA LEU A 458 24.72 -34.03 -4.36
C LEU A 458 26.17 -34.38 -3.97
N ASN A 459 27.00 -33.35 -3.80
CA ASN A 459 28.43 -33.46 -3.50
C ASN A 459 28.74 -33.12 -2.03
N SER A 460 27.92 -32.25 -1.43
CA SER A 460 28.08 -31.72 -0.07
C SER A 460 26.73 -31.71 0.63
N PHE A 461 26.68 -32.28 1.84
CA PHE A 461 25.49 -32.30 2.67
C PHE A 461 25.86 -31.96 4.12
N TYR A 462 25.39 -30.81 4.59
CA TYR A 462 25.56 -30.37 5.97
C TYR A 462 24.20 -30.28 6.66
N LEU A 463 24.07 -30.93 7.81
CA LEU A 463 22.84 -30.98 8.58
C LEU A 463 23.15 -30.71 10.05
N ASN A 464 22.58 -29.66 10.59
CA ASN A 464 22.66 -29.34 12.01
C ASN A 464 21.25 -29.30 12.61
N ASN A 465 20.99 -30.19 13.57
CA ASN A 465 19.69 -30.34 14.21
C ASN A 465 19.90 -30.51 15.72
N SER A 466 19.64 -29.43 16.46
CA SER A 466 19.86 -29.34 17.90
C SER A 466 18.70 -29.89 18.76
N SER A 467 17.75 -30.64 18.18
CA SER A 467 16.57 -31.15 18.89
C SER A 467 16.59 -32.65 19.17
N ASP A 468 16.01 -33.04 20.31
CA ASP A 468 15.81 -34.42 20.77
C ASP A 468 14.76 -35.21 19.93
N ASN A 469 14.59 -34.96 18.64
CA ASN A 469 13.63 -35.69 17.80
C ASN A 469 14.30 -36.81 16.98
N ASP A 470 13.55 -37.86 16.64
CA ASP A 470 14.03 -38.90 15.69
C ASP A 470 14.08 -38.32 14.27
N LEU A 471 15.23 -38.42 13.59
CA LEU A 471 15.43 -37.97 12.20
C LEU A 471 15.83 -39.15 11.29
N THR A 472 15.10 -39.32 10.20
CA THR A 472 15.44 -40.27 9.14
C THR A 472 15.86 -39.54 7.87
N VAL A 473 17.03 -39.87 7.33
CA VAL A 473 17.54 -39.35 6.04
C VAL A 473 17.66 -40.51 5.06
N ASP A 474 16.99 -40.42 3.91
CA ASP A 474 17.02 -41.45 2.87
C ASP A 474 17.96 -41.06 1.72
N LEU A 475 19.03 -41.86 1.54
CA LEU A 475 20.08 -41.68 0.53
C LEU A 475 20.22 -42.93 -0.38
N ARG A 476 19.16 -43.74 -0.52
CA ARG A 476 19.15 -44.94 -1.38
C ARG A 476 19.08 -44.58 -2.87
N ASN A 477 20.19 -44.09 -3.42
CA ASN A 477 20.23 -43.51 -4.76
C ASN A 477 21.43 -43.92 -5.62
N GLY A 478 22.16 -44.96 -5.24
CA GLY A 478 23.28 -45.50 -6.04
C GLY A 478 24.50 -44.57 -6.15
N MET A 479 24.66 -43.61 -5.23
CA MET A 479 25.78 -42.67 -5.23
C MET A 479 27.14 -43.36 -5.03
N ASN A 480 28.02 -43.22 -6.02
CA ASN A 480 29.36 -43.79 -6.10
C ASN A 480 30.48 -42.79 -5.71
N LYS A 481 30.19 -41.74 -4.92
CA LYS A 481 31.16 -40.68 -4.58
C LYS A 481 31.21 -40.38 -3.08
N GLU A 482 32.39 -40.01 -2.60
CA GLU A 482 32.67 -39.52 -1.24
C GLU A 482 31.86 -38.24 -0.96
N ILE A 483 30.68 -38.36 -0.38
CA ILE A 483 29.89 -37.22 0.07
C ILE A 483 30.49 -36.76 1.39
N LYS A 484 30.82 -35.47 1.48
CA LYS A 484 31.18 -34.84 2.75
C LYS A 484 29.90 -34.65 3.56
N ILE A 485 29.64 -35.61 4.45
CA ILE A 485 28.53 -35.56 5.39
C ILE A 485 29.08 -35.03 6.72
N ALA A 486 28.59 -33.87 7.14
CA ALA A 486 28.85 -33.32 8.46
C ALA A 486 27.51 -33.11 9.18
N ILE A 487 27.29 -33.90 10.24
CA ILE A 487 26.04 -33.90 11.00
C ILE A 487 26.35 -33.47 12.44
N ASN A 488 25.75 -32.37 12.88
CA ASN A 488 25.78 -31.92 14.27
C ASN A 488 24.35 -32.10 14.84
N VAL A 489 24.10 -33.23 15.51
CA VAL A 489 22.74 -33.63 15.96
C VAL A 489 22.70 -33.94 17.44
N CYS A 490 21.68 -33.43 18.14
CA CYS A 490 21.30 -33.87 19.49
C CYS A 490 19.94 -34.60 19.39
N ALA A 491 19.85 -35.65 18.55
CA ALA A 491 18.62 -36.41 18.21
C ALA A 491 18.51 -37.74 18.99
N ILE A 492 17.28 -38.19 19.33
CA ILE A 492 17.04 -39.48 20.01
C ILE A 492 17.45 -40.67 19.12
N LYS A 493 17.25 -40.55 17.80
CA LYS A 493 17.62 -41.58 16.81
C LYS A 493 17.88 -40.95 15.44
N LEU A 494 19.06 -41.21 14.87
CA LEU A 494 19.40 -40.88 13.49
C LEU A 494 19.40 -42.16 12.63
N CYS A 495 18.54 -42.23 11.61
CA CYS A 495 18.49 -43.33 10.66
C CYS A 495 18.89 -42.85 9.26
N ILE A 496 20.08 -43.25 8.80
CA ILE A 496 20.52 -43.02 7.41
C ILE A 496 20.30 -44.31 6.62
N GLN A 497 19.53 -44.24 5.52
CA GLN A 497 19.32 -45.37 4.60
C GLN A 497 20.24 -45.21 3.38
N VAL A 498 21.14 -46.16 3.12
CA VAL A 498 22.07 -46.16 1.98
C VAL A 498 22.05 -47.51 1.25
N ASP A 499 22.41 -47.53 -0.04
CA ASP A 499 22.40 -48.75 -0.87
C ASP A 499 23.57 -49.72 -0.60
N ASP A 500 24.78 -49.20 -0.35
CA ASP A 500 25.95 -50.01 0.03
C ASP A 500 26.58 -49.46 1.32
N PRO A 501 26.35 -50.14 2.46
CA PRO A 501 26.88 -49.70 3.75
C PRO A 501 28.40 -49.78 3.88
N SER A 502 29.10 -50.45 2.95
CA SER A 502 30.55 -50.66 3.00
C SER A 502 31.39 -49.52 2.40
N LEU A 503 30.74 -48.60 1.69
CA LEU A 503 31.38 -47.41 1.09
C LEU A 503 31.45 -46.21 2.06
N TYR A 504 30.85 -46.33 3.25
CA TYR A 504 30.79 -45.27 4.25
C TYR A 504 31.43 -45.78 5.55
N GLU A 505 32.58 -45.23 5.95
CA GLU A 505 33.17 -45.51 7.26
C GLU A 505 32.27 -44.93 8.36
N GLY A 506 31.37 -45.78 8.87
CA GLY A 506 30.65 -45.59 10.13
C GLY A 506 29.39 -44.74 10.06
N LEU A 507 28.25 -45.35 9.72
CA LEU A 507 26.97 -45.22 10.44
C LEU A 507 25.90 -46.05 9.71
N ILE A 508 25.55 -47.21 10.24
CA ILE A 508 24.40 -48.01 9.79
C ILE A 508 23.50 -48.15 11.00
N CYS A 509 22.38 -47.42 11.02
CA CYS A 509 21.35 -47.42 12.07
C CYS A 509 21.90 -47.73 13.48
N ALA A 510 22.82 -46.92 13.97
CA ALA A 510 23.18 -46.96 15.37
C ALA A 510 22.12 -46.14 16.13
N SER A 511 21.58 -46.69 17.21
CA SER A 511 21.03 -45.87 18.28
C SER A 511 22.15 -44.95 18.76
N VAL A 512 22.24 -43.74 18.21
CA VAL A 512 23.15 -42.70 18.69
C VAL A 512 22.52 -42.21 19.99
N ILE A 513 22.88 -42.81 21.11
CA ILE A 513 22.63 -42.20 22.42
C ILE A 513 23.57 -40.98 22.48
N ASN A 514 22.97 -39.80 22.46
CA ASN A 514 23.53 -38.46 22.68
C ASN A 514 25.02 -38.36 23.03
N ARG A 515 25.78 -37.57 22.26
CA ARG A 515 26.97 -36.87 22.76
C ARG A 515 26.66 -35.38 22.97
N CYS A 516 25.69 -35.06 23.82
CA CYS A 516 25.49 -33.69 24.25
C CYS A 516 26.45 -33.47 25.45
N SER A 517 27.56 -32.78 25.20
CA SER A 517 28.62 -32.53 26.18
C SER A 517 28.10 -31.72 27.38
N LEU A 518 28.55 -32.04 28.60
CA LEU A 518 28.29 -31.23 29.79
C LEU A 518 28.80 -29.78 29.57
N GLU A 519 27.89 -28.82 29.44
CA GLU A 519 28.19 -27.38 29.35
C GLU A 519 28.10 -26.70 30.72
N ILE A 520 29.21 -26.09 31.14
CA ILE A 520 29.39 -25.44 32.44
C ILE A 520 29.38 -23.93 32.21
N ASP A 521 28.67 -23.17 33.04
CA ASP A 521 28.74 -21.71 33.01
C ASP A 521 30.09 -21.25 33.57
N LEU A 522 31.03 -20.89 32.70
CA LEU A 522 32.36 -20.40 33.10
C LEU A 522 32.28 -19.10 33.93
N ASN A 523 31.23 -18.30 33.79
CA ASN A 523 31.04 -17.07 34.58
C ASN A 523 30.65 -17.35 36.03
N SER A 524 30.18 -18.57 36.33
CA SER A 524 29.83 -18.98 37.70
C SER A 524 31.03 -19.30 38.59
N ILE A 525 32.25 -19.36 38.02
CA ILE A 525 33.48 -19.70 38.74
C ILE A 525 34.26 -18.44 39.08
N GLN A 526 34.17 -17.99 40.33
CA GLN A 526 34.96 -16.85 40.82
C GLN A 526 36.24 -17.33 41.51
N HIS A 527 37.40 -16.89 41.04
CA HIS A 527 38.67 -17.08 41.76
C HIS A 527 38.68 -16.26 43.05
N ILE A 528 39.17 -16.83 44.16
CA ILE A 528 39.10 -16.22 45.49
C ILE A 528 40.46 -15.71 45.92
N ASN A 529 40.54 -14.44 46.33
CA ASN A 529 41.75 -13.85 46.91
C ASN A 529 41.44 -13.30 48.31
N THR A 530 42.02 -13.89 49.36
CA THR A 530 41.64 -13.61 50.76
C THR A 530 42.85 -13.58 51.71
N ARG A 531 42.66 -13.05 52.93
CA ARG A 531 43.66 -13.05 54.02
C ARG A 531 43.29 -13.97 55.18
N ALA A 532 42.14 -14.66 55.08
CA ALA A 532 41.62 -15.58 56.10
C ALA A 532 41.45 -17.00 55.54
N PRO A 533 41.44 -18.05 56.37
CA PRO A 533 41.13 -19.40 55.93
C PRO A 533 39.77 -19.49 55.22
N VAL A 534 39.71 -20.20 54.10
CA VAL A 534 38.45 -20.47 53.40
C VAL A 534 37.80 -21.69 54.03
N THR A 535 36.61 -21.52 54.63
CA THR A 535 35.91 -22.59 55.37
C THR A 535 34.85 -23.33 54.55
N SER A 536 34.47 -22.82 53.37
CA SER A 536 33.55 -23.44 52.42
C SER A 536 33.63 -22.78 51.04
N LEU A 537 33.16 -23.45 49.99
CA LEU A 537 33.00 -22.90 48.64
C LEU A 537 31.59 -23.19 48.10
N THR A 538 31.10 -22.33 47.21
CA THR A 538 29.87 -22.56 46.45
C THR A 538 30.21 -23.33 45.17
N ALA A 539 29.44 -24.36 44.84
CA ALA A 539 29.62 -25.13 43.62
C ALA A 539 29.24 -24.32 42.36
N PRO A 540 29.94 -24.49 41.21
CA PRO A 540 29.59 -23.83 39.94
C PRO A 540 28.26 -24.35 39.35
N TYR A 541 27.62 -23.55 38.49
CA TYR A 541 26.32 -23.87 37.88
C TYR A 541 26.47 -24.56 36.51
N LEU A 542 25.51 -25.41 36.18
CA LEU A 542 25.35 -26.03 34.86
C LEU A 542 24.36 -25.22 34.01
N LEU A 543 24.65 -25.00 32.72
CA LEU A 543 23.75 -24.32 31.79
C LEU A 543 22.53 -25.18 31.43
N ASN A 544 22.70 -26.51 31.38
CA ASN A 544 21.69 -27.45 30.87
C ASN A 544 20.92 -28.22 31.96
N GLY A 545 20.83 -27.70 33.18
CA GLY A 545 19.76 -27.99 34.14
C GLY A 545 19.47 -29.45 34.57
N ASN A 546 20.33 -30.44 34.29
CA ASN A 546 20.07 -31.82 34.72
C ASN A 546 20.20 -31.97 36.25
N SER A 547 19.12 -32.43 36.89
CA SER A 547 19.01 -32.60 38.35
C SER A 547 19.81 -33.78 38.93
N ASP A 548 20.49 -34.57 38.08
CA ASP A 548 21.15 -35.82 38.44
C ASP A 548 22.69 -35.78 38.28
N VAL A 549 23.31 -34.59 38.41
CA VAL A 549 24.78 -34.43 38.39
C VAL A 549 25.34 -34.27 39.80
N ILE A 550 26.24 -35.17 40.19
CA ILE A 550 27.00 -35.13 41.44
C ILE A 550 28.19 -34.18 41.26
N ILE A 551 28.27 -33.15 42.09
CA ILE A 551 29.35 -32.16 42.07
C ILE A 551 30.24 -32.36 43.30
N THR A 552 31.53 -32.62 43.08
CA THR A 552 32.53 -32.79 44.14
C THR A 552 33.74 -31.89 43.92
N ASN A 553 34.60 -31.73 44.94
CA ASN A 553 35.89 -31.03 44.79
C ASN A 553 37.01 -31.78 45.52
N ASN A 554 38.25 -31.50 45.12
CA ASN A 554 39.44 -32.20 45.62
C ASN A 554 40.05 -31.60 46.90
N VAL A 555 39.41 -30.62 47.55
CA VAL A 555 39.96 -29.94 48.73
C VAL A 555 39.18 -30.25 50.00
N THR A 556 39.87 -30.19 51.14
CA THR A 556 39.27 -30.32 52.47
C THR A 556 39.26 -28.97 53.17
N PHE A 557 38.11 -28.59 53.74
CA PHE A 557 37.96 -27.34 54.46
C PHE A 557 38.32 -27.50 55.95
N PRO A 558 38.92 -26.48 56.60
CA PRO A 558 39.27 -25.17 56.04
C PRO A 558 40.60 -25.17 55.26
N ILE A 559 40.64 -24.45 54.13
CA ILE A 559 41.88 -24.17 53.41
C ILE A 559 42.64 -23.10 54.20
N ILE A 560 43.72 -23.51 54.87
CA ILE A 560 44.55 -22.65 55.75
C ILE A 560 45.94 -22.36 55.16
N LYS A 561 46.29 -23.01 54.04
CA LYS A 561 47.61 -22.92 53.42
C LYS A 561 47.77 -21.56 52.74
N LYS A 562 48.78 -20.78 53.13
CA LYS A 562 49.16 -19.50 52.51
C LYS A 562 49.69 -19.73 51.08
N GLY A 563 49.35 -18.84 50.14
CA GLY A 563 49.70 -18.95 48.72
C GLY A 563 48.56 -19.48 47.84
N LEU A 564 48.87 -19.81 46.59
CA LEU A 564 47.92 -20.35 45.61
C LEU A 564 47.55 -21.81 45.94
N THR A 565 46.26 -22.08 46.01
CA THR A 565 45.65 -23.40 46.12
C THR A 565 44.68 -23.58 44.96
N THR A 566 44.86 -24.63 44.16
CA THR A 566 43.97 -24.99 43.05
C THR A 566 42.90 -25.97 43.54
N VAL A 567 41.64 -25.57 43.44
CA VAL A 567 40.48 -26.41 43.72
C VAL A 567 39.98 -26.98 42.39
N VAL A 568 39.97 -28.30 42.25
CA VAL A 568 39.41 -28.98 41.09
C VAL A 568 38.01 -29.42 41.43
N TRP A 569 37.03 -28.85 40.74
CA TRP A 569 35.64 -29.31 40.76
C TRP A 569 35.46 -30.44 39.77
N LEU A 570 34.77 -31.50 40.17
CA LEU A 570 34.44 -32.67 39.34
C LEU A 570 32.91 -32.80 39.27
N PHE A 571 32.39 -32.82 38.05
CA PHE A 571 30.98 -33.02 37.73
C PHE A 571 30.81 -34.42 37.17
N GLU A 572 30.05 -35.27 37.86
CA GLU A 572 29.77 -36.64 37.45
C GLU A 572 28.26 -36.82 37.28
N ASP A 573 27.80 -37.15 36.06
CA ASP A 573 26.39 -37.48 35.84
C ASP A 573 26.06 -38.91 36.31
N SER A 574 24.77 -39.24 36.40
CA SER A 574 24.29 -40.59 36.76
C SER A 574 24.74 -41.71 35.81
N PHE A 575 25.40 -41.37 34.70
CA PHE A 575 25.94 -42.28 33.70
C PHE A 575 27.47 -42.44 33.79
N GLY A 576 28.12 -41.77 34.75
CA GLY A 576 29.56 -41.88 35.03
C GLY A 576 30.44 -40.99 34.15
N HIS A 577 29.87 -40.02 33.44
CA HIS A 577 30.66 -39.04 32.69
C HIS A 577 31.22 -37.96 33.61
N THR A 578 32.53 -37.72 33.55
CA THR A 578 33.20 -36.74 34.41
C THR A 578 33.75 -35.55 33.62
N LYS A 579 33.44 -34.33 34.02
CA LYS A 579 34.12 -33.09 33.56
C LYS A 579 34.72 -32.37 34.75
N SER A 580 35.93 -31.81 34.62
CA SER A 580 36.59 -31.07 35.70
C SER A 580 36.93 -29.65 35.31
N ILE A 581 36.98 -28.76 36.31
CA ILE A 581 37.38 -27.37 36.15
C ILE A 581 38.14 -26.87 37.38
N GLU A 582 39.10 -25.97 37.16
CA GLU A 582 39.98 -25.45 38.21
C GLU A 582 39.50 -24.07 38.71
N GLN A 583 39.44 -23.91 40.02
CA GLN A 583 39.19 -22.65 40.72
C GLN A 583 40.40 -22.30 41.58
N TYR A 584 41.03 -21.16 41.30
CA TYR A 584 42.17 -20.66 42.05
C TYR A 584 41.76 -19.94 43.34
N ILE A 585 42.41 -20.28 44.46
CA ILE A 585 42.27 -19.62 45.76
C ILE A 585 43.64 -19.16 46.24
N VAL A 586 43.81 -17.87 46.50
CA VAL A 586 45.04 -17.27 47.02
C VAL A 586 44.81 -16.77 48.45
N ILE A 587 45.56 -17.29 49.43
CA ILE A 587 45.56 -16.79 50.81
C ILE A 587 46.83 -15.97 51.07
N ASN A 588 46.68 -14.65 51.18
CA ASN A 588 47.78 -13.70 51.34
C ASN A 588 48.28 -13.58 52.78
N ASP A 589 49.59 -13.40 52.95
CA ASP A 589 50.24 -13.21 54.25
C ASP A 589 49.97 -11.80 54.82
N PRO A 590 49.56 -11.63 56.11
CA PRO A 590 49.27 -10.31 56.67
C PRO A 590 50.47 -9.35 56.79
N ASN A 591 51.71 -9.83 56.59
CA ASN A 591 52.94 -9.07 56.86
C ASN A 591 53.90 -8.92 55.64
N GLY A 592 53.45 -9.22 54.42
CA GLY A 592 54.22 -8.98 53.19
C GLY A 592 53.70 -7.76 52.41
N PHE A 593 54.58 -6.80 52.13
CA PHE A 593 54.31 -5.62 51.28
C PHE A 593 54.01 -6.01 49.81
N PRO A 594 53.34 -5.14 49.02
CA PRO A 594 52.44 -5.53 47.94
C PRO A 594 53.17 -5.94 46.65
N ILE A 595 52.58 -6.90 45.95
CA ILE A 595 52.88 -7.22 44.55
C ILE A 595 52.01 -6.27 43.71
N ASP A 596 52.65 -5.34 43.03
CA ASP A 596 52.02 -4.43 42.07
C ASP A 596 51.39 -5.22 40.91
N GLU A 597 50.26 -4.69 40.42
CA GLU A 597 49.55 -5.12 39.23
C GLU A 597 50.50 -5.28 38.03
N ILE A 598 50.55 -6.47 37.43
CA ILE A 598 51.05 -6.63 36.07
C ILE A 598 49.95 -6.16 35.14
N VAL A 599 50.05 -4.89 34.75
CA VAL A 599 49.44 -4.34 33.54
C VAL A 599 50.16 -4.97 32.35
N ILE A 600 49.48 -5.84 31.59
CA ILE A 600 49.94 -6.20 30.24
C ILE A 600 49.60 -5.01 29.34
N GLY A 601 50.56 -4.11 29.19
CA GLY A 601 50.54 -3.09 28.17
C GLY A 601 50.79 -3.74 26.81
N GLU A 602 49.98 -3.35 25.83
CA GLU A 602 50.16 -3.64 24.41
C GLU A 602 51.57 -3.23 23.96
N ALA A 603 52.40 -4.22 23.60
CA ALA A 603 53.65 -3.98 22.92
C ALA A 603 53.40 -3.88 21.41
N PHE A 604 53.61 -2.68 20.88
CA PHE A 604 53.72 -2.38 19.45
C PHE A 604 54.73 -3.32 18.76
N PHE A 605 54.28 -4.12 17.81
CA PHE A 605 55.12 -4.77 16.82
C PHE A 605 55.15 -3.94 15.53
N PRO A 606 56.34 -3.66 14.93
CA PRO A 606 56.40 -3.21 13.55
C PRO A 606 56.03 -4.39 12.65
N SER A 607 54.82 -4.37 12.13
CA SER A 607 54.23 -5.40 11.29
C SER A 607 54.92 -5.46 9.93
N TYR A 608 55.73 -6.49 9.73
CA TYR A 608 56.10 -7.00 8.41
C TYR A 608 55.73 -8.48 8.39
N TYR A 609 54.70 -8.84 7.62
CA TYR A 609 53.99 -10.13 7.51
C TYR A 609 52.88 -10.43 8.54
N ILE A 610 51.68 -10.76 8.03
CA ILE A 610 50.56 -11.36 8.77
C ILE A 610 50.74 -12.89 8.68
N PRO A 611 51.05 -13.61 9.76
CA PRO A 611 51.04 -15.07 9.74
C PRO A 611 49.58 -15.58 9.75
N CYS A 612 49.23 -16.39 8.75
CA CYS A 612 47.99 -17.14 8.74
C CYS A 612 48.16 -18.33 9.70
N ILE A 613 47.54 -18.27 10.88
CA ILE A 613 47.37 -19.45 11.72
C ILE A 613 45.88 -19.72 11.75
N ASP A 614 45.46 -20.76 11.03
CA ASP A 614 44.37 -21.63 11.44
C ASP A 614 44.39 -22.91 10.58
N LYS A 615 44.95 -23.97 11.17
CA LYS A 615 44.50 -25.37 11.14
C LYS A 615 45.58 -26.26 11.76
N GLU A 616 45.16 -27.02 12.75
CA GLU A 616 45.92 -28.08 13.42
C GLU A 616 46.57 -29.02 12.40
N VAL A 617 47.86 -29.29 12.58
CA VAL A 617 48.57 -30.32 11.81
C VAL A 617 48.31 -31.65 12.50
N THR A 618 47.41 -32.46 11.94
CA THR A 618 47.22 -33.85 12.38
C THR A 618 48.22 -34.77 11.68
N VAL A 619 48.85 -35.65 12.45
CA VAL A 619 49.64 -36.80 11.94
C VAL A 619 49.02 -38.07 12.53
N ASN A 620 48.52 -38.97 11.67
CA ASN A 620 47.84 -40.23 12.04
C ASN A 620 46.62 -40.06 12.99
N GLY A 621 45.82 -39.01 12.81
CA GLY A 621 44.52 -38.90 13.49
C GLY A 621 44.55 -38.46 14.96
N GLN A 622 45.68 -37.95 15.47
CA GLN A 622 45.71 -37.23 16.74
C GLN A 622 46.25 -35.80 16.58
N ILE A 623 45.68 -34.89 17.37
CA ILE A 623 46.06 -33.48 17.50
C ILE A 623 47.40 -33.45 18.25
N VAL A 624 48.46 -32.94 17.62
CA VAL A 624 49.73 -32.68 18.30
C VAL A 624 49.83 -31.19 18.55
N GLY A 625 49.50 -30.76 19.78
CA GLY A 625 49.94 -29.47 20.28
C GLY A 625 51.45 -29.46 20.35
N ILE A 626 52.10 -28.50 19.69
CA ILE A 626 53.52 -28.23 19.92
C ILE A 626 53.59 -27.46 21.24
N ASP A 627 53.53 -28.20 22.33
CA ASP A 627 53.97 -27.71 23.63
C ASP A 627 55.44 -28.10 23.76
N ILE A 628 56.32 -27.09 23.66
CA ILE A 628 57.66 -27.22 24.22
C ILE A 628 57.43 -27.13 25.72
N ILE A 629 57.44 -28.26 26.45
CA ILE A 629 58.06 -28.42 27.77
C ILE A 629 57.84 -29.86 28.31
N ASP A 630 58.96 -30.41 28.77
CA ASP A 630 59.18 -31.52 29.70
C ASP A 630 58.85 -32.97 29.27
N THR A 631 59.82 -33.59 28.59
CA THR A 631 59.94 -35.04 28.55
C THR A 631 60.33 -35.57 29.94
N THR A 632 59.42 -36.29 30.59
CA THR A 632 59.78 -37.25 31.65
C THR A 632 60.48 -38.49 31.08
N SER A 633 61.49 -38.31 30.21
CA SER A 633 62.30 -39.40 29.66
C SER A 633 63.78 -39.02 29.66
N THR A 634 64.60 -39.93 30.18
CA THR A 634 66.03 -39.82 30.45
C THR A 634 66.95 -39.74 29.21
N ASN A 635 66.47 -39.27 28.06
CA ASN A 635 67.27 -39.24 26.83
C ASN A 635 67.64 -37.81 26.42
N ASP A 636 68.95 -37.56 26.39
CA ASP A 636 69.58 -36.29 26.05
C ASP A 636 69.75 -36.20 24.51
N TYR A 637 69.05 -35.27 23.85
CA TYR A 637 69.13 -35.08 22.39
C TYR A 637 70.07 -33.92 22.01
N SER A 638 70.67 -33.95 20.82
CA SER A 638 71.38 -32.80 20.22
C SER A 638 70.94 -32.53 18.79
N PHE A 639 70.88 -31.24 18.43
CA PHE A 639 70.52 -30.75 17.11
C PHE A 639 71.77 -30.27 16.35
N GLU A 640 71.98 -30.75 15.13
CA GLU A 640 73.09 -30.33 14.27
C GLU A 640 72.57 -29.91 12.88
N LEU A 641 72.91 -28.69 12.45
CA LEU A 641 72.51 -28.14 11.15
C LEU A 641 73.53 -28.58 10.07
N LEU A 642 73.15 -29.47 9.16
CA LEU A 642 74.14 -30.14 8.29
C LEU A 642 74.51 -29.46 6.97
N LYS A 643 73.61 -28.71 6.31
CA LYS A 643 73.95 -28.01 5.06
C LYS A 643 72.84 -27.09 4.56
N ILE A 644 73.21 -25.98 3.93
CA ILE A 644 72.37 -25.26 2.96
C ILE A 644 72.76 -25.79 1.58
N LEU A 645 71.81 -26.35 0.81
CA LEU A 645 72.06 -26.81 -0.56
C LEU A 645 71.97 -25.62 -1.52
N GLU A 646 73.09 -25.20 -2.12
CA GLU A 646 73.08 -24.23 -3.22
C GLU A 646 72.59 -24.89 -4.53
N PRO A 647 71.70 -24.24 -5.31
CA PRO A 647 71.37 -24.69 -6.65
C PRO A 647 72.49 -24.33 -7.64
N ARG A 648 72.80 -25.27 -8.54
CA ARG A 648 73.77 -25.11 -9.63
C ARG A 648 73.37 -23.94 -10.55
N SER A 649 74.15 -22.87 -10.48
CA SER A 649 74.57 -21.93 -11.54
C SER A 649 73.56 -21.55 -12.64
N PHE A 650 73.17 -20.26 -12.64
CA PHE A 650 73.22 -19.42 -13.85
C PHE A 650 73.82 -18.05 -13.54
N ASN A 651 74.78 -17.65 -14.39
CA ASN A 651 75.66 -16.49 -14.29
C ASN A 651 74.93 -15.12 -14.37
N LYS A 652 75.29 -14.16 -13.50
CA LYS A 652 76.12 -12.98 -13.85
C LYS A 652 76.29 -11.99 -12.68
N LEU A 653 77.58 -11.73 -12.40
CA LEU A 653 78.25 -10.51 -11.91
C LEU A 653 77.62 -9.63 -10.82
N GLY A 654 78.35 -9.50 -9.70
CA GLY A 654 78.44 -8.23 -8.96
C GLY A 654 78.57 -8.36 -7.44
N GLU A 655 79.82 -8.41 -6.96
CA GLU A 655 80.25 -8.12 -5.58
C GLU A 655 80.04 -9.17 -4.47
N ARG A 656 81.20 -9.60 -3.93
CA ARG A 656 81.36 -10.44 -2.75
C ARG A 656 81.06 -9.64 -1.48
N THR A 657 80.37 -10.24 -0.52
CA THR A 657 80.59 -9.93 0.90
C THR A 657 80.78 -11.23 1.68
N GLU A 658 81.97 -11.40 2.26
CA GLU A 658 82.35 -12.55 3.10
C GLU A 658 81.62 -12.48 4.46
N TYR A 659 81.05 -13.58 4.93
CA TYR A 659 80.60 -13.72 6.31
C TYR A 659 81.64 -14.49 7.13
N LYS A 660 82.20 -13.80 8.13
CA LYS A 660 83.27 -14.25 9.02
C LYS A 660 82.66 -14.99 10.22
N LEU A 661 83.04 -16.25 10.44
CA LEU A 661 82.72 -17.02 11.64
C LEU A 661 83.33 -16.34 12.89
N LEU A 662 82.53 -16.07 13.91
CA LEU A 662 82.98 -15.74 15.25
C LEU A 662 82.47 -16.81 16.22
N HIS A 663 83.39 -17.64 16.68
CA HIS A 663 83.23 -18.55 17.81
C HIS A 663 83.09 -17.75 19.11
N TYR A 664 82.12 -18.10 19.96
CA TYR A 664 82.22 -17.86 21.40
C TYR A 664 81.84 -19.13 22.17
N TYR A 665 82.70 -19.46 23.13
CA TYR A 665 82.60 -20.58 24.05
C TYR A 665 81.77 -20.20 25.28
N ASN A 666 81.00 -21.18 25.78
CA ASN A 666 80.76 -21.55 27.19
C ASN A 666 79.53 -21.05 28.00
N PHE A 667 78.77 -22.09 28.42
CA PHE A 667 77.87 -22.29 29.58
C PHE A 667 76.41 -21.79 29.54
N PHE A 668 75.51 -22.75 29.85
CA PHE A 668 74.04 -22.78 29.94
C PHE A 668 73.27 -23.25 28.69
N PRO A 669 72.47 -24.35 28.76
CA PRO A 669 71.55 -24.73 27.71
C PRO A 669 70.22 -24.07 27.99
N ASP A 670 69.90 -23.01 27.26
CA ASP A 670 68.53 -22.58 26.93
C ASP A 670 68.66 -21.42 25.94
N PHE A 671 67.81 -21.41 24.90
CA PHE A 671 67.70 -20.43 23.82
C PHE A 671 68.69 -20.56 22.63
N LEU A 672 68.17 -21.11 21.53
CA LEU A 672 68.66 -20.82 20.19
C LEU A 672 67.94 -19.55 19.69
N VAL A 673 68.55 -18.38 19.89
CA VAL A 673 68.08 -17.12 19.31
C VAL A 673 68.63 -17.00 17.89
N PHE A 674 67.78 -17.04 16.87
CA PHE A 674 68.15 -16.53 15.55
C PHE A 674 68.18 -15.00 15.63
N SER A 675 69.32 -14.40 15.26
CA SER A 675 69.54 -12.96 15.30
C SER A 675 68.76 -12.23 14.20
N ASP A 676 67.93 -11.26 14.60
CA ASP A 676 67.57 -9.95 14.03
C ASP A 676 67.70 -9.62 12.52
N ARG A 677 67.74 -10.59 11.61
CA ARG A 677 67.61 -10.32 10.17
C ARG A 677 66.68 -11.34 9.52
N MET A 678 65.42 -10.96 9.33
CA MET A 678 64.55 -11.58 8.34
C MET A 678 65.21 -11.44 6.96
N PHE A 679 65.34 -12.55 6.24
CA PHE A 679 65.75 -12.55 4.84
C PHE A 679 64.60 -11.95 4.01
N ASP A 680 64.85 -10.78 3.41
CA ASP A 680 64.03 -10.25 2.32
C ASP A 680 64.08 -11.24 1.15
N TYR A 681 62.92 -11.70 0.65
CA TYR A 681 62.87 -12.67 -0.43
C TYR A 681 61.79 -12.33 -1.46
N ASP A 682 62.23 -11.63 -2.50
CA ASP A 682 61.60 -11.52 -3.81
C ASP A 682 61.53 -12.91 -4.50
N GLY A 683 60.62 -13.76 -4.03
CA GLY A 683 59.85 -14.73 -4.82
C GLY A 683 60.56 -15.71 -5.77
N ARG A 684 61.84 -16.09 -5.59
CA ARG A 684 62.50 -16.95 -6.61
C ARG A 684 63.13 -18.29 -6.22
N ILE A 685 63.27 -18.71 -4.95
CA ILE A 685 63.87 -20.04 -4.64
C ILE A 685 63.30 -20.62 -3.32
N GLN A 686 62.79 -21.86 -3.34
CA GLN A 686 62.48 -22.66 -2.13
C GLN A 686 63.79 -23.23 -1.55
N TYR A 687 64.05 -23.03 -0.24
CA TYR A 687 65.10 -23.75 0.47
C TYR A 687 64.48 -24.68 1.51
N PRO A 688 64.45 -26.01 1.29
CA PRO A 688 64.14 -26.94 2.36
C PRO A 688 65.29 -26.97 3.38
N PHE A 689 64.98 -26.78 4.66
CA PHE A 689 65.94 -27.04 5.74
C PHE A 689 65.90 -28.52 6.09
N VAL A 690 67.07 -29.15 6.20
CA VAL A 690 67.19 -30.54 6.65
C VAL A 690 67.81 -30.54 8.05
N LEU A 691 67.01 -30.91 9.05
CA LEU A 691 67.46 -31.13 10.42
C LEU A 691 67.82 -32.60 10.61
N LYS A 692 69.01 -32.87 11.14
CA LYS A 692 69.39 -34.21 11.60
C LYS A 692 69.24 -34.24 13.11
N ILE A 693 68.34 -35.09 13.59
CA ILE A 693 68.13 -35.33 15.02
C ILE A 693 69.00 -36.53 15.38
N ILE A 694 69.86 -36.38 16.39
CA ILE A 694 70.75 -37.45 16.85
C ILE A 694 70.38 -37.78 18.29
N ASP A 695 70.03 -39.04 18.52
CA ASP A 695 69.88 -39.60 19.87
C ASP A 695 71.27 -39.83 20.46
N LYS A 696 71.63 -39.14 21.55
CA LYS A 696 72.99 -39.26 22.12
C LYS A 696 73.21 -40.58 22.87
N VAL A 697 72.17 -41.37 23.12
CA VAL A 697 72.26 -42.63 23.87
C VAL A 697 72.45 -43.81 22.92
N THR A 698 71.77 -43.83 21.76
CA THR A 698 71.84 -44.92 20.78
C THR A 698 72.73 -44.63 19.57
N GLY A 699 72.98 -43.36 19.26
CA GLY A 699 73.74 -42.92 18.08
C GLY A 699 72.96 -42.96 16.77
N ASP A 700 71.67 -43.31 16.81
CA ASP A 700 70.79 -43.27 15.64
C ASP A 700 70.46 -41.83 15.23
N SER A 701 70.26 -41.63 13.93
CA SER A 701 69.94 -40.31 13.37
C SER A 701 68.80 -40.33 12.37
N GLU A 702 67.84 -39.42 12.54
CA GLU A 702 66.73 -39.19 11.61
C GLU A 702 66.85 -37.82 10.92
N LEU A 703 66.53 -37.74 9.63
CA LEU A 703 66.51 -36.50 8.84
C LEU A 703 65.07 -36.05 8.63
N ARG A 704 64.74 -34.80 9.00
CA ARG A 704 63.43 -34.18 8.81
C ARG A 704 63.54 -32.92 7.96
N VAL A 705 62.63 -32.75 7.00
CA VAL A 705 62.53 -31.56 6.14
C VAL A 705 61.37 -30.70 6.64
N LEU A 706 61.61 -29.42 6.88
CA LEU A 706 60.57 -28.45 7.27
C LEU A 706 60.28 -27.49 6.11
N GLU A 707 59.02 -27.36 5.71
CA GLU A 707 58.53 -26.38 4.74
C GLU A 707 57.65 -25.33 5.43
N PHE A 708 57.90 -24.04 5.17
CA PHE A 708 57.11 -22.93 5.71
C PHE A 708 56.12 -22.40 4.65
N LYS A 709 54.87 -22.13 5.05
CA LYS A 709 53.85 -21.50 4.19
C LYS A 709 54.11 -19.98 4.07
N HIS A 710 53.88 -19.41 2.88
CA HIS A 710 54.02 -17.96 2.65
C HIS A 710 52.71 -17.22 3.00
N GLY A 711 52.80 -16.14 3.78
CA GLY A 711 51.67 -15.25 4.08
C GLY A 711 51.27 -14.34 2.91
N LEU A 712 50.18 -13.58 3.08
CA LEU A 712 49.72 -12.61 2.09
C LEU A 712 50.65 -11.38 1.99
N PRO A 713 50.84 -10.81 0.78
CA PRO A 713 51.63 -9.59 0.58
C PRO A 713 51.05 -8.38 1.33
N GLU A 714 51.88 -7.51 1.91
CA GLU A 714 51.40 -6.36 2.67
C GLU A 714 50.64 -5.32 1.81
N ASN A 715 50.97 -5.25 0.52
CA ASN A 715 50.33 -4.37 -0.46
C ASN A 715 48.84 -4.68 -0.65
N LEU A 716 48.39 -5.90 -0.31
CA LEU A 716 46.98 -6.27 -0.37
C LEU A 716 46.12 -5.41 0.57
N LYS A 717 46.68 -4.87 1.67
CA LYS A 717 45.95 -4.01 2.64
C LYS A 717 45.23 -2.80 2.01
N ASN A 718 45.56 -2.44 0.77
CA ASN A 718 45.01 -1.28 0.07
C ASN A 718 44.28 -1.66 -1.24
N LEU A 719 43.53 -2.76 -1.26
CA LEU A 719 42.66 -3.10 -2.39
C LEU A 719 41.68 -1.93 -2.65
N LYS A 720 41.71 -1.37 -3.87
CA LYS A 720 40.88 -0.22 -4.27
C LYS A 720 40.01 -0.55 -5.47
N LEU A 721 38.88 0.12 -5.55
CA LEU A 721 38.00 0.10 -6.72
C LEU A 721 38.44 1.17 -7.73
N SER A 722 38.23 0.90 -9.01
CA SER A 722 38.55 1.84 -10.10
C SER A 722 37.71 3.11 -10.09
N GLN A 723 36.52 3.08 -9.48
CA GLN A 723 35.66 4.23 -9.20
C GLN A 723 35.14 4.14 -7.77
N ASN A 724 34.70 5.29 -7.24
CA ASN A 724 34.25 5.39 -5.85
C ASN A 724 32.72 5.46 -5.72
N SER A 725 31.99 5.26 -6.80
CA SER A 725 30.53 5.31 -6.87
C SER A 725 30.03 4.57 -8.11
N ILE A 726 28.72 4.34 -8.19
CA ILE A 726 28.04 3.76 -9.34
C ILE A 726 26.75 4.54 -9.61
N LEU A 727 26.46 4.85 -10.89
CA LEU A 727 25.18 5.44 -11.27
C LEU A 727 24.07 4.40 -11.16
N GLU A 728 22.93 4.79 -10.63
CA GLU A 728 21.72 3.97 -10.74
C GLU A 728 21.31 3.77 -12.21
N ASN A 729 20.41 2.83 -12.48
CA ASN A 729 19.97 2.50 -13.85
C ASN A 729 21.10 2.08 -14.82
N THR A 730 22.31 1.84 -14.31
CA THR A 730 23.43 1.32 -15.10
C THR A 730 23.03 -0.02 -15.74
N THR A 731 23.31 -0.18 -17.03
CA THR A 731 22.90 -1.38 -17.77
C THR A 731 23.47 -2.66 -17.16
N LEU A 732 22.60 -3.65 -16.97
CA LEU A 732 22.99 -4.98 -16.49
C LEU A 732 24.08 -5.61 -17.36
N ASN A 733 24.91 -6.44 -16.74
CA ASN A 733 26.05 -7.14 -17.34
C ASN A 733 27.18 -6.23 -17.84
N THR A 734 27.23 -4.97 -17.40
CA THR A 734 28.37 -4.09 -17.65
C THR A 734 29.43 -4.25 -16.57
N ALA A 735 30.70 -4.21 -16.97
CA ALA A 735 31.82 -4.09 -16.03
C ALA A 735 31.84 -2.65 -15.53
N VAL A 736 31.52 -2.45 -14.26
CA VAL A 736 31.31 -1.14 -13.66
C VAL A 736 32.50 -0.69 -12.82
N LEU A 737 33.26 -1.65 -12.28
CA LEU A 737 34.43 -1.41 -11.45
C LEU A 737 35.48 -2.49 -11.70
N SER A 738 36.76 -2.15 -11.59
CA SER A 738 37.84 -3.13 -11.50
C SER A 738 38.53 -3.04 -10.15
N LEU A 739 38.98 -4.20 -9.66
CA LEU A 739 39.88 -4.27 -8.52
C LEU A 739 41.28 -3.86 -9.01
N ASP A 740 41.78 -2.69 -8.59
CA ASP A 740 43.07 -2.18 -9.06
C ASP A 740 44.21 -3.07 -8.51
N PRO A 741 44.93 -3.82 -9.37
CA PRO A 741 46.01 -4.67 -8.91
C PRO A 741 47.26 -3.82 -8.71
N ILE A 742 47.50 -3.32 -7.50
CA ILE A 742 48.79 -2.73 -7.16
C ILE A 742 49.86 -3.82 -7.14
N PHE A 743 50.51 -3.99 -8.30
CA PHE A 743 51.81 -4.57 -8.59
C PHE A 743 52.24 -5.76 -7.71
N ILE A 744 52.01 -6.99 -8.21
CA ILE A 744 52.78 -8.16 -7.79
C ILE A 744 53.19 -8.93 -9.03
N GLY A 745 54.50 -9.05 -9.22
CA GLY A 745 55.12 -9.69 -10.36
C GLY A 745 54.57 -11.09 -10.65
N ALA A 746 54.51 -11.40 -11.93
CA ALA A 746 54.03 -12.66 -12.52
C ALA A 746 54.31 -13.91 -11.66
N ASN A 747 53.24 -14.69 -11.42
CA ASN A 747 53.18 -16.07 -10.88
C ASN A 747 52.59 -16.28 -9.47
N ARG A 748 51.65 -15.45 -9.01
CA ARG A 748 50.75 -15.85 -7.91
C ARG A 748 49.30 -15.79 -8.38
N GLU A 749 48.68 -16.96 -8.55
CA GLU A 749 47.23 -17.10 -8.76
C GLU A 749 46.55 -16.80 -7.42
N PHE A 750 46.01 -15.58 -7.30
CA PHE A 750 45.06 -15.26 -6.24
C PHE A 750 43.66 -15.63 -6.74
N THR A 751 42.87 -16.26 -5.88
CA THR A 751 41.44 -16.46 -6.09
C THR A 751 40.70 -15.36 -5.35
N TYR A 752 39.74 -14.75 -6.03
CA TYR A 752 38.89 -13.72 -5.46
C TYR A 752 37.48 -14.27 -5.34
N THR A 753 36.92 -14.21 -4.15
CA THR A 753 35.54 -14.62 -3.90
C THR A 753 34.77 -13.40 -3.43
N LEU A 754 33.75 -13.03 -4.20
CA LEU A 754 32.85 -11.95 -3.86
C LEU A 754 31.74 -12.49 -2.96
N SER A 755 31.48 -11.81 -1.85
CA SER A 755 30.33 -12.03 -0.97
C SER A 755 29.54 -10.74 -0.83
N GLY A 756 28.22 -10.83 -0.89
CA GLY A 756 27.33 -9.68 -0.86
C GLY A 756 25.89 -10.07 -1.24
N ASP A 757 25.06 -9.08 -1.47
CA ASP A 757 23.65 -9.21 -1.89
C ASP A 757 23.46 -9.70 -3.35
N GLY A 758 24.53 -10.03 -4.05
CA GLY A 758 24.50 -10.46 -5.45
C GLY A 758 24.37 -9.33 -6.48
N THR A 759 24.50 -8.06 -6.06
CA THR A 759 24.46 -6.91 -6.98
C THR A 759 25.58 -6.97 -8.02
N PHE A 760 26.75 -7.47 -7.63
CA PHE A 760 27.88 -7.69 -8.53
C PHE A 760 28.22 -9.18 -8.65
N THR A 761 28.84 -9.55 -9.77
CA THR A 761 29.64 -10.78 -9.92
C THR A 761 31.06 -10.39 -10.29
N LEU A 762 32.04 -11.16 -9.83
CA LEU A 762 33.44 -10.90 -10.14
C LEU A 762 33.91 -11.79 -11.31
N GLU A 763 34.24 -11.18 -12.45
CA GLU A 763 34.81 -11.87 -13.60
C GLU A 763 36.17 -11.28 -13.95
N LYS A 764 37.23 -12.09 -13.88
CA LYS A 764 38.62 -11.67 -14.24
C LYS A 764 39.12 -10.41 -13.52
N GLY A 765 38.64 -10.13 -12.30
CA GLY A 765 39.01 -8.95 -11.51
C GLY A 765 38.14 -7.71 -11.77
N GLU A 766 37.10 -7.83 -12.61
CA GLU A 766 36.09 -6.81 -12.85
C GLU A 766 34.77 -7.18 -12.15
N LEU A 767 34.18 -6.22 -11.45
CA LEU A 767 32.83 -6.34 -10.91
C LEU A 767 31.85 -6.02 -12.03
N ILE A 768 31.08 -7.04 -12.41
CA ILE A 768 30.00 -6.96 -13.39
C ILE A 768 28.69 -6.78 -12.65
N LEU A 769 27.94 -5.74 -12.99
CA LEU A 769 26.62 -5.47 -12.42
C LEU A 769 25.63 -6.55 -12.88
N LYS A 770 24.97 -7.24 -11.95
CA LYS A 770 23.98 -8.30 -12.24
C LYS A 770 22.58 -7.99 -11.72
N ARG A 771 22.44 -6.99 -10.84
CA ARG A 771 21.16 -6.45 -10.39
C ARG A 771 21.10 -4.97 -10.73
N THR A 772 19.90 -4.49 -11.05
CA THR A 772 19.66 -3.06 -11.22
C THR A 772 19.82 -2.38 -9.86
N ILE A 773 20.34 -1.17 -9.87
CA ILE A 773 20.49 -0.33 -8.69
C ILE A 773 19.55 0.84 -8.88
N ASP A 774 18.83 1.18 -7.81
CA ASP A 774 17.80 2.22 -7.69
C ASP A 774 18.20 3.07 -6.48
N TYR A 775 18.59 4.32 -6.73
CA TYR A 775 19.14 5.24 -5.75
C TYR A 775 18.10 5.55 -4.68
N GLU A 776 16.82 5.68 -5.04
CA GLU A 776 15.72 6.03 -4.14
C GLU A 776 15.58 4.99 -3.03
N LYS A 777 15.85 3.73 -3.35
CA LYS A 777 15.82 2.62 -2.38
C LYS A 777 17.15 2.44 -1.65
N ILE A 778 18.26 2.43 -2.39
CA ILE A 778 19.58 2.09 -1.83
C ILE A 778 20.63 3.15 -2.15
N LYS A 779 20.98 3.94 -1.14
CA LYS A 779 22.03 4.98 -1.27
C LYS A 779 23.46 4.41 -1.30
N TYR A 780 23.64 3.14 -0.92
CA TYR A 780 24.93 2.45 -0.93
C TYR A 780 24.78 0.96 -1.21
N VAL A 781 25.71 0.39 -1.97
CA VAL A 781 25.87 -1.06 -2.14
C VAL A 781 27.03 -1.54 -1.26
N ASN A 782 26.76 -2.50 -0.37
CA ASN A 782 27.78 -3.11 0.48
C ASN A 782 28.16 -4.48 -0.07
N PHE A 783 29.45 -4.74 -0.20
CA PHE A 783 29.95 -6.07 -0.57
C PHE A 783 31.33 -6.30 0.04
N SER A 784 31.74 -7.55 0.11
CA SER A 784 33.05 -7.94 0.57
C SER A 784 33.76 -8.83 -0.44
N VAL A 785 35.08 -8.66 -0.54
CA VAL A 785 35.94 -9.45 -1.43
C VAL A 785 36.94 -10.19 -0.57
N LEU A 786 36.82 -11.51 -0.57
CA LEU A 786 37.80 -12.42 0.01
C LEU A 786 38.90 -12.69 -1.02
N VAL A 787 40.14 -12.38 -0.67
CA VAL A 787 41.31 -12.70 -1.49
C VAL A 787 42.05 -13.86 -0.85
N GLU A 788 42.24 -14.93 -1.62
CA GLU A 788 42.92 -16.14 -1.17
C GLU A 788 44.13 -16.44 -2.07
N ASN A 789 45.26 -16.83 -1.48
CA ASN A 789 46.38 -17.38 -2.23
C ASN A 789 46.26 -18.92 -2.34
N LYS A 790 47.00 -19.52 -3.27
CA LYS A 790 47.05 -20.99 -3.43
C LYS A 790 47.48 -21.76 -2.16
N GLU A 791 48.10 -21.10 -1.19
CA GLU A 791 48.50 -21.68 0.10
C GLU A 791 47.40 -21.64 1.18
N GLY A 792 46.23 -21.08 0.87
CA GLY A 792 45.04 -21.03 1.75
C GLY A 792 44.97 -19.83 2.69
N CYS A 793 45.84 -18.82 2.51
CA CYS A 793 45.77 -17.58 3.28
C CYS A 793 44.71 -16.65 2.71
N GLN A 794 43.82 -16.16 3.58
CA GLN A 794 42.66 -15.36 3.22
C GLN A 794 42.71 -13.97 3.85
N GLN A 795 42.27 -12.94 3.11
CA GLN A 795 42.02 -11.59 3.62
C GLN A 795 40.70 -11.08 3.05
N ASN A 796 39.81 -10.62 3.93
CA ASN A 796 38.55 -10.01 3.54
C ASN A 796 38.68 -8.48 3.44
N PHE A 797 38.05 -7.90 2.42
CA PHE A 797 37.92 -6.45 2.21
C PHE A 797 36.45 -6.08 2.13
N GLU A 798 36.00 -5.15 2.97
CA GLU A 798 34.62 -4.64 2.92
C GLU A 798 34.57 -3.32 2.16
N PHE A 799 33.62 -3.22 1.25
CA PHE A 799 33.36 -2.05 0.43
C PHE A 799 31.96 -1.54 0.68
N LYS A 800 31.84 -0.23 0.87
CA LYS A 800 30.58 0.52 0.89
C LYS A 800 30.61 1.52 -0.26
N LEU A 801 29.90 1.21 -1.33
CA LEU A 801 29.92 1.97 -2.56
C LEU A 801 28.69 2.90 -2.65
N PRO A 802 28.87 4.23 -2.64
CA PRO A 802 27.80 5.18 -2.93
C PRO A 802 27.13 4.93 -4.29
N VAL A 803 25.81 5.03 -4.30
CA VAL A 803 25.02 5.11 -5.54
C VAL A 803 24.85 6.59 -5.88
N GLU A 804 25.04 6.93 -7.14
CA GLU A 804 24.78 8.26 -7.69
C GLU A 804 23.41 8.26 -8.37
N ASP A 805 22.62 9.26 -8.01
CA ASP A 805 21.29 9.59 -8.51
C ASP A 805 21.31 9.89 -10.02
N VAL A 806 20.34 9.36 -10.77
CA VAL A 806 20.14 9.62 -12.21
C VAL A 806 18.70 10.08 -12.46
N ASN A 807 18.52 11.40 -12.50
CA ASN A 807 17.25 12.07 -12.84
C ASN A 807 16.31 11.27 -13.76
N GLU A 808 15.20 10.79 -13.19
CA GLU A 808 14.09 10.14 -13.88
C GLU A 808 13.08 11.16 -14.43
N MET A 809 12.18 10.67 -15.28
CA MET A 809 11.04 11.47 -15.74
C MET A 809 9.90 11.31 -14.72
N SER A 810 9.28 12.42 -14.35
CA SER A 810 8.08 12.43 -13.52
C SER A 810 6.99 11.47 -14.01
N SER A 811 6.23 10.87 -13.09
CA SER A 811 5.26 9.82 -13.43
C SER A 811 3.78 10.25 -13.40
N ALA A 812 3.46 11.38 -12.75
CA ALA A 812 2.09 11.90 -12.65
C ALA A 812 2.05 13.41 -12.38
N ILE A 813 0.97 14.07 -12.83
CA ILE A 813 0.63 15.45 -12.47
C ILE A 813 -0.71 15.44 -11.73
N PHE A 814 -0.73 16.06 -10.55
CA PHE A 814 -1.94 16.28 -9.77
C PHE A 814 -2.37 17.74 -9.88
N VAL A 815 -3.66 17.94 -10.13
CA VAL A 815 -4.29 19.26 -10.15
C VAL A 815 -5.29 19.30 -9.02
N SER A 816 -5.12 20.23 -8.07
CA SER A 816 -5.94 20.25 -6.84
C SER A 816 -7.42 20.54 -7.08
N ASN A 817 -7.76 21.15 -8.21
CA ASN A 817 -9.12 21.49 -8.61
C ASN A 817 -9.20 21.58 -10.14
N THR A 818 -10.21 20.99 -10.73
CA THR A 818 -10.44 20.98 -12.19
C THR A 818 -11.70 21.74 -12.58
N SER A 819 -12.18 22.65 -11.71
CA SER A 819 -13.34 23.50 -11.99
C SER A 819 -13.08 24.98 -11.71
N VAL A 820 -13.75 25.86 -12.46
CA VAL A 820 -13.73 27.32 -12.29
C VAL A 820 -15.15 27.85 -12.43
N GLU A 821 -15.62 28.63 -11.45
CA GLU A 821 -16.88 29.36 -11.59
C GLU A 821 -16.78 30.37 -12.73
N GLU A 822 -17.80 30.47 -13.58
CA GLU A 822 -17.83 31.51 -14.60
C GLU A 822 -17.86 32.92 -13.99
N ASN A 823 -17.58 33.95 -14.79
CA ASN A 823 -17.41 35.33 -14.34
C ASN A 823 -16.32 35.57 -13.26
N SER A 824 -15.61 34.52 -12.85
CA SER A 824 -14.43 34.61 -11.99
C SER A 824 -13.44 35.64 -12.53
N THR A 825 -12.88 36.43 -11.63
CA THR A 825 -11.98 37.51 -12.01
C THR A 825 -10.77 37.00 -12.78
N MET A 826 -10.41 37.68 -13.87
CA MET A 826 -9.17 37.41 -14.61
C MET A 826 -7.96 37.42 -13.68
N GLY A 827 -7.12 36.38 -13.77
CA GLY A 827 -5.97 36.16 -12.92
C GLY A 827 -6.25 35.32 -11.67
N LEU A 828 -7.44 34.73 -11.55
CA LEU A 828 -7.78 33.82 -10.44
C LEU A 828 -6.87 32.58 -10.48
N GLU A 829 -6.13 32.37 -9.38
CA GLU A 829 -5.41 31.13 -9.10
C GLU A 829 -6.40 30.14 -8.48
N PHE A 830 -6.78 29.09 -9.22
CA PHE A 830 -7.86 28.18 -8.80
C PHE A 830 -7.41 26.74 -8.55
N ALA A 831 -6.20 26.38 -8.98
CA ALA A 831 -5.64 25.06 -8.71
C ALA A 831 -4.12 25.13 -8.48
N ASP A 832 -3.66 24.30 -7.55
CA ASP A 832 -2.25 23.99 -7.33
C ASP A 832 -1.88 22.75 -8.15
N LEU A 833 -0.70 22.79 -8.75
CA LEU A 833 -0.07 21.72 -9.50
C LEU A 833 0.97 21.06 -8.62
N ASN A 834 0.85 19.75 -8.49
CA ASN A 834 1.85 18.91 -7.85
C ASN A 834 2.28 17.84 -8.83
N THR A 835 3.50 17.34 -8.66
CA THR A 835 4.04 16.28 -9.50
C THR A 835 4.62 15.23 -8.59
N TYR A 836 4.37 13.98 -8.95
CA TYR A 836 5.10 12.87 -8.35
C TYR A 836 6.31 12.58 -9.23
N ASP A 837 7.47 12.64 -8.59
CA ASP A 837 8.74 12.22 -9.13
C ASP A 837 9.43 11.35 -8.07
N VAL A 838 10.16 10.35 -8.55
CA VAL A 838 10.89 9.44 -7.67
C VAL A 838 12.11 10.17 -7.08
N ASP A 839 12.66 11.13 -7.83
CA ASP A 839 13.77 11.98 -7.44
C ASP A 839 13.41 12.98 -6.32
N SER A 840 14.18 12.95 -5.22
CA SER A 840 13.94 13.85 -4.09
C SER A 840 14.49 15.27 -4.29
N ASN A 841 13.77 16.29 -3.81
CA ASN A 841 14.17 17.71 -3.79
C ASN A 841 14.37 18.40 -5.16
N GLN A 842 13.67 17.95 -6.20
CA GLN A 842 13.74 18.61 -7.50
C GLN A 842 12.91 19.90 -7.57
N VAL A 843 13.30 20.77 -8.51
CA VAL A 843 12.55 21.98 -8.88
C VAL A 843 11.84 21.73 -10.20
N TYR A 844 10.51 21.74 -10.16
CA TYR A 844 9.68 21.55 -11.35
C TYR A 844 9.30 22.87 -12.03
N SER A 845 9.20 22.81 -13.35
CA SER A 845 8.61 23.87 -14.17
C SER A 845 7.40 23.31 -14.93
N TYR A 846 6.30 24.06 -14.92
CA TYR A 846 5.05 23.64 -15.54
C TYR A 846 4.70 24.54 -16.72
N SER A 847 4.05 23.95 -17.74
CA SER A 847 3.50 24.68 -18.88
C SER A 847 2.15 24.07 -19.31
N VAL A 848 1.26 24.90 -19.85
CA VAL A 848 -0.06 24.49 -20.34
C VAL A 848 -0.13 24.72 -21.84
N ASN A 849 -0.70 23.76 -22.58
CA ASN A 849 -0.85 23.88 -24.04
C ASN A 849 -1.82 25.00 -24.45
N ASP A 850 -2.89 25.21 -23.69
CA ASP A 850 -3.89 26.25 -23.93
C ASP A 850 -3.55 27.57 -23.22
N SER A 851 -2.49 28.20 -23.71
CA SER A 851 -2.01 29.49 -23.21
C SER A 851 -2.92 30.69 -23.51
N ASN A 852 -4.03 30.49 -24.24
CA ASN A 852 -5.01 31.54 -24.51
C ASN A 852 -6.00 31.69 -23.36
N ASN A 853 -6.43 30.57 -22.78
CA ASN A 853 -7.46 30.54 -21.74
C ASN A 853 -6.85 30.41 -20.33
N PHE A 854 -5.71 29.72 -20.21
CA PHE A 854 -5.05 29.46 -18.94
C PHE A 854 -3.59 29.93 -18.98
N GLU A 855 -3.05 30.23 -17.81
CA GLU A 855 -1.63 30.43 -17.61
C GLU A 855 -1.16 29.70 -16.36
N ILE A 856 0.15 29.47 -16.27
CA ILE A 856 0.77 28.86 -15.11
C ILE A 856 1.70 29.89 -14.47
N LYS A 857 1.54 30.11 -13.16
CA LYS A 857 2.39 30.99 -12.34
C LYS A 857 3.01 30.16 -11.22
N GLY A 858 4.29 29.83 -11.37
CA GLY A 858 4.95 28.90 -10.46
C GLY A 858 4.34 27.51 -10.61
N ASN A 859 3.75 26.99 -9.53
CA ASN A 859 3.01 25.73 -9.51
C ASN A 859 1.49 25.95 -9.49
N LYS A 860 0.99 27.10 -9.91
CA LYS A 860 -0.45 27.41 -9.89
C LYS A 860 -1.03 27.51 -11.28
N LEU A 861 -2.19 26.90 -11.50
CA LEU A 861 -3.01 27.08 -12.69
C LEU A 861 -3.94 28.27 -12.50
N VAL A 862 -3.93 29.17 -13.49
CA VAL A 862 -4.52 30.50 -13.38
C VAL A 862 -5.43 30.78 -14.57
N ALA A 863 -6.61 31.31 -14.29
CA ALA A 863 -7.55 31.79 -15.30
C ALA A 863 -7.00 33.05 -15.97
N LYS A 864 -6.72 33.01 -17.28
CA LYS A 864 -6.15 34.14 -18.02
C LYS A 864 -7.21 35.12 -18.54
N LYS A 865 -8.48 34.73 -18.46
CA LYS A 865 -9.65 35.52 -18.85
C LYS A 865 -10.82 35.17 -17.92
N THR A 866 -11.92 35.89 -18.08
CA THR A 866 -13.22 35.50 -17.54
C THR A 866 -13.84 34.41 -18.43
N PHE A 867 -14.47 33.41 -17.83
CA PHE A 867 -15.21 32.35 -18.52
C PHE A 867 -16.70 32.67 -18.56
N ASP A 868 -17.39 32.02 -19.50
CA ASP A 868 -18.80 32.20 -19.84
C ASP A 868 -19.32 30.79 -20.15
N PHE A 869 -20.13 30.26 -19.25
CA PHE A 869 -20.61 28.89 -19.23
C PHE A 869 -21.51 28.62 -20.45
N GLU A 870 -22.40 29.55 -20.78
CA GLU A 870 -23.35 29.43 -21.90
C GLU A 870 -22.64 29.25 -23.25
N LYS A 871 -21.39 29.72 -23.36
CA LYS A 871 -20.57 29.53 -24.56
C LYS A 871 -19.75 28.25 -24.53
N THR A 872 -19.07 27.94 -23.43
CA THR A 872 -18.14 26.81 -23.37
C THR A 872 -17.98 26.32 -21.94
N GLN A 873 -18.48 25.11 -21.70
CA GLN A 873 -18.56 24.50 -20.37
C GLN A 873 -17.31 23.70 -20.01
N ASN A 874 -16.53 23.24 -20.99
CA ASN A 874 -15.38 22.37 -20.76
C ASN A 874 -14.18 22.77 -21.62
N TYR A 875 -13.00 22.79 -21.01
CA TYR A 875 -11.73 23.03 -21.70
C TYR A 875 -10.79 21.85 -21.50
N ALA A 876 -10.51 21.09 -22.57
CA ALA A 876 -9.50 20.05 -22.55
C ALA A 876 -8.10 20.66 -22.67
N ILE A 877 -7.31 20.58 -21.61
CA ILE A 877 -5.94 21.09 -21.55
C ILE A 877 -4.94 19.94 -21.37
N LYS A 878 -3.69 20.20 -21.72
CA LYS A 878 -2.55 19.34 -21.42
C LYS A 878 -1.55 20.16 -20.62
N ILE A 879 -1.18 19.64 -19.46
CA ILE A 879 -0.15 20.23 -18.61
C ILE A 879 1.11 19.40 -18.79
N LYS A 880 2.22 20.08 -19.07
CA LYS A 880 3.55 19.51 -19.18
C LYS A 880 4.35 19.96 -17.97
N VAL A 881 4.89 19.00 -17.21
CA VAL A 881 5.91 19.23 -16.19
C VAL A 881 7.29 18.93 -16.75
N THR A 882 8.29 19.69 -16.32
CA THR A 882 9.70 19.49 -16.68
C THR A 882 10.53 19.64 -15.41
N ASP A 883 11.30 18.60 -15.11
CA ASP A 883 12.20 18.54 -13.95
C ASP A 883 13.46 19.40 -14.16
N GLN A 884 14.36 19.34 -13.18
CA GLN A 884 15.63 20.07 -13.22
C GLN A 884 16.63 19.44 -14.21
N GLY A 885 16.56 18.13 -14.47
CA GLY A 885 17.36 17.41 -15.46
C GLY A 885 16.94 17.65 -16.92
N GLY A 886 15.76 18.22 -17.14
CA GLY A 886 15.18 18.54 -18.44
C GLY A 886 14.29 17.45 -19.03
N LEU A 887 13.99 16.36 -18.31
CA LEU A 887 12.99 15.39 -18.77
C LEU A 887 11.59 15.96 -18.54
N SER A 888 10.60 15.42 -19.25
CA SER A 888 9.26 16.01 -19.22
C SER A 888 8.16 14.99 -19.37
N TYR A 889 7.15 15.14 -18.53
CA TYR A 889 5.91 14.36 -18.57
C TYR A 889 4.73 15.27 -18.93
N THR A 890 3.72 14.72 -19.61
CA THR A 890 2.55 15.49 -20.06
C THR A 890 1.26 14.70 -19.86
N GLU A 891 0.30 15.33 -19.20
CA GLU A 891 -0.98 14.73 -18.84
C GLU A 891 -2.16 15.63 -19.25
N GLY A 892 -3.28 15.01 -19.61
CA GLY A 892 -4.50 15.69 -20.06
C GLY A 892 -5.49 15.91 -18.93
N PHE A 893 -6.07 17.10 -18.86
CA PHE A 893 -7.10 17.46 -17.87
C PHE A 893 -8.27 18.15 -18.56
N ILE A 894 -9.46 18.01 -17.97
CA ILE A 894 -10.65 18.75 -18.38
C ILE A 894 -10.94 19.79 -17.31
N ILE A 895 -10.91 21.07 -17.68
CA ILE A 895 -11.33 22.16 -16.78
C ILE A 895 -12.81 22.45 -17.04
N LYS A 896 -13.64 22.19 -16.03
CA LYS A 896 -15.08 22.46 -16.04
C LYS A 896 -15.33 23.92 -15.68
N ILE A 897 -16.20 24.58 -16.42
CA ILE A 897 -16.75 25.88 -16.05
C ILE A 897 -18.05 25.61 -15.33
N ASN A 898 -18.17 26.10 -14.09
CA ASN A 898 -19.40 25.97 -13.31
C ASN A 898 -20.30 27.18 -13.60
N ASP A 899 -21.56 26.87 -13.87
CA ASP A 899 -22.66 27.84 -14.07
C ASP A 899 -22.85 28.70 -12.81
N VAL A 900 -22.91 30.02 -12.98
CA VAL A 900 -23.21 30.98 -11.91
C VAL A 900 -24.41 31.83 -12.29
N ASN A 901 -25.60 31.44 -11.80
CA ASN A 901 -26.87 32.09 -12.08
C ASN A 901 -26.81 33.63 -12.23
N GLU A 902 -27.22 34.15 -13.38
CA GLU A 902 -27.36 35.58 -13.64
C GLU A 902 -28.81 36.06 -13.67
N ALA A 903 -28.98 37.37 -13.46
CA ALA A 903 -30.31 37.95 -13.48
C ALA A 903 -30.89 37.93 -14.90
N PRO A 904 -32.21 37.71 -15.06
CA PRO A 904 -32.89 37.86 -16.35
C PRO A 904 -32.60 39.23 -16.97
N THR A 905 -32.42 39.30 -18.29
CA THR A 905 -32.02 40.53 -18.99
C THR A 905 -33.19 41.26 -19.64
N ASP A 906 -34.30 40.57 -19.94
CA ASP A 906 -35.49 41.19 -20.50
C ASP A 906 -36.80 40.45 -20.17
N ILE A 907 -37.93 41.16 -20.30
CA ILE A 907 -39.27 40.59 -20.29
C ILE A 907 -39.95 40.90 -21.62
N LEU A 908 -40.34 39.86 -22.34
CA LEU A 908 -41.13 39.94 -23.57
C LEU A 908 -42.58 39.60 -23.28
N ILE A 909 -43.50 40.10 -24.11
CA ILE A 909 -44.92 39.75 -24.06
C ILE A 909 -45.39 39.37 -25.46
N SER A 910 -46.11 38.26 -25.59
CA SER A 910 -46.57 37.75 -26.88
C SER A 910 -47.57 38.66 -27.59
N ASN A 911 -48.32 39.45 -26.82
CA ASN A 911 -49.23 40.46 -27.32
C ASN A 911 -49.39 41.57 -26.27
N ASN A 912 -49.18 42.82 -26.68
CA ASN A 912 -49.27 44.00 -25.83
C ASN A 912 -50.45 44.91 -26.17
N SER A 913 -51.46 44.40 -26.90
CA SER A 913 -52.70 45.13 -27.17
C SER A 913 -53.93 44.36 -26.71
N VAL A 914 -54.95 45.07 -26.23
CA VAL A 914 -56.21 44.50 -25.79
C VAL A 914 -57.38 45.34 -26.29
N ARG A 915 -58.42 44.68 -26.80
CA ARG A 915 -59.66 45.36 -27.21
C ARG A 915 -60.44 45.84 -25.99
N SER A 916 -61.01 47.02 -26.10
CA SER A 916 -61.84 47.64 -25.05
C SER A 916 -63.14 46.89 -24.73
N ASP A 917 -63.57 45.91 -25.53
CA ASP A 917 -64.80 45.10 -25.36
C ASP A 917 -64.55 43.66 -24.85
N ILE A 918 -63.31 43.32 -24.47
CA ILE A 918 -62.98 41.95 -24.06
C ILE A 918 -63.69 41.54 -22.76
N VAL A 919 -64.11 40.27 -22.68
CA VAL A 919 -64.80 39.70 -21.51
C VAL A 919 -63.81 39.53 -20.34
N LEU A 920 -64.27 39.78 -19.11
CA LEU A 920 -63.54 39.48 -17.86
C LEU A 920 -63.01 38.04 -17.91
N SER A 921 -61.71 37.86 -17.65
CA SER A 921 -60.91 36.63 -17.80
C SER A 921 -60.23 36.37 -19.16
N GLY A 922 -60.29 37.29 -20.12
CA GLY A 922 -59.50 37.19 -21.36
C GLY A 922 -57.98 37.29 -21.11
N THR A 923 -57.20 36.41 -21.76
CA THR A 923 -55.73 36.50 -21.78
C THR A 923 -55.31 37.62 -22.73
N VAL A 924 -54.51 38.58 -22.23
CA VAL A 924 -53.96 39.71 -23.00
C VAL A 924 -52.72 39.26 -23.78
N GLY A 925 -51.81 38.57 -23.08
CA GLY A 925 -50.56 38.07 -23.63
C GLY A 925 -49.88 37.15 -22.62
N VAL A 926 -48.86 36.44 -23.07
CA VAL A 926 -48.01 35.58 -22.25
C VAL A 926 -46.66 36.25 -22.11
N LEU A 927 -46.17 36.37 -20.88
CA LEU A 927 -44.85 36.89 -20.57
C LEU A 927 -43.79 35.80 -20.76
N THR A 928 -42.64 36.17 -21.30
CA THR A 928 -41.46 35.30 -21.37
C THR A 928 -40.24 36.08 -20.93
N ALA A 929 -39.34 35.44 -20.19
CA ALA A 929 -38.08 36.03 -19.77
C ALA A 929 -37.03 35.81 -20.86
N VAL A 930 -36.10 36.75 -21.00
CA VAL A 930 -34.84 36.51 -21.69
C VAL A 930 -33.80 36.35 -20.61
N ASP A 931 -33.30 35.13 -20.49
CA ASP A 931 -32.29 34.74 -19.52
C ASP A 931 -31.16 34.04 -20.26
N GLN A 932 -29.93 34.24 -19.80
CA GLN A 932 -28.78 33.53 -20.35
C GLN A 932 -28.71 32.10 -19.81
N ASP A 933 -29.24 31.88 -18.60
CA ASP A 933 -29.28 30.55 -17.97
C ASP A 933 -30.33 29.67 -18.64
N SER A 934 -29.87 28.68 -19.40
CA SER A 934 -30.78 27.78 -20.12
C SER A 934 -31.58 26.89 -19.15
N ASN A 935 -32.86 26.64 -19.46
CA ASN A 935 -33.76 25.73 -18.73
C ASN A 935 -34.19 26.14 -17.29
N GLN A 936 -33.93 27.38 -16.85
CA GLN A 936 -34.42 27.84 -15.54
C GLN A 936 -35.91 28.20 -15.52
N LYS A 937 -36.56 27.95 -14.36
CA LYS A 937 -37.97 28.33 -14.13
C LYS A 937 -38.06 29.79 -13.68
N ASN A 938 -38.75 30.61 -14.48
CA ASN A 938 -38.98 32.03 -14.21
C ASN A 938 -40.31 32.28 -13.49
N ILE A 939 -40.29 33.12 -12.45
CA ILE A 939 -41.47 33.55 -11.68
C ILE A 939 -41.78 35.01 -12.00
N PHE A 940 -42.97 35.27 -12.54
CA PHE A 940 -43.42 36.63 -12.85
C PHE A 940 -44.30 37.20 -11.73
N LYS A 941 -44.05 38.47 -11.40
CA LYS A 941 -44.84 39.27 -10.46
C LYS A 941 -45.23 40.59 -11.12
N LEU A 942 -46.50 40.93 -10.99
CA LEU A 942 -47.06 42.21 -11.43
C LEU A 942 -47.22 43.11 -10.20
N GLU A 943 -46.69 44.33 -10.25
CA GLU A 943 -47.00 45.34 -9.23
C GLU A 943 -48.51 45.63 -9.21
N GLU A 944 -49.06 46.02 -8.06
CA GLU A 944 -50.51 46.19 -7.90
C GLU A 944 -51.12 47.01 -9.04
N ASN A 945 -52.01 46.36 -9.81
CA ASN A 945 -52.68 46.96 -10.95
C ASN A 945 -54.19 46.83 -10.82
N THR A 946 -54.89 47.89 -11.22
CA THR A 946 -56.35 47.98 -11.16
C THR A 946 -57.03 47.09 -12.21
N TYR A 947 -56.41 46.92 -13.38
CA TYR A 947 -57.04 46.32 -14.56
C TYR A 947 -56.45 44.97 -14.96
N PHE A 948 -55.19 44.70 -14.61
CA PHE A 948 -54.49 43.48 -14.99
C PHE A 948 -54.12 42.63 -13.77
N SER A 949 -54.01 41.32 -13.97
CA SER A 949 -53.50 40.34 -13.02
C SER A 949 -52.65 39.29 -13.73
N LEU A 950 -51.78 38.60 -12.99
CA LEU A 950 -51.04 37.45 -13.50
C LEU A 950 -51.59 36.14 -12.96
N GLU A 951 -51.66 35.14 -13.83
CA GLU A 951 -51.84 33.73 -13.49
C GLU A 951 -50.69 32.94 -14.12
N GLY A 952 -49.68 32.61 -13.33
CA GLY A 952 -48.37 32.20 -13.87
C GLY A 952 -47.78 33.32 -14.73
N ALA A 953 -47.39 33.00 -15.96
CA ALA A 953 -46.89 33.98 -16.94
C ALA A 953 -48.00 34.63 -17.80
N MET A 954 -49.26 34.27 -17.61
CA MET A 954 -50.37 34.81 -18.40
C MET A 954 -50.86 36.14 -17.82
N LEU A 955 -50.75 37.21 -18.61
CA LEU A 955 -51.37 38.50 -18.31
C LEU A 955 -52.86 38.42 -18.61
N LYS A 956 -53.69 38.58 -17.59
CA LYS A 956 -55.16 38.51 -17.69
C LYS A 956 -55.82 39.80 -17.30
N LEU A 957 -57.02 40.02 -17.84
CA LEU A 957 -57.85 41.14 -17.46
C LEU A 957 -58.62 40.87 -16.16
N LYS A 958 -58.39 41.72 -15.15
CA LYS A 958 -58.99 41.70 -13.81
C LYS A 958 -60.23 42.58 -13.68
N ALA A 959 -60.32 43.66 -14.46
CA ALA A 959 -61.45 44.58 -14.47
C ALA A 959 -61.78 45.02 -15.91
N PRO A 960 -63.05 45.28 -16.25
CA PRO A 960 -63.42 45.73 -17.59
C PRO A 960 -62.69 47.02 -17.94
N LEU A 961 -62.14 47.08 -19.14
CA LEU A 961 -61.54 48.29 -19.69
C LEU A 961 -62.65 49.18 -20.24
N ASN A 962 -62.41 50.49 -20.22
CA ASN A 962 -63.16 51.43 -21.03
C ASN A 962 -62.16 52.23 -21.87
N CYS A 963 -62.58 52.63 -23.05
CA CYS A 963 -61.74 53.39 -23.98
C CYS A 963 -61.60 54.89 -23.62
N MET A 964 -62.16 55.32 -22.48
CA MET A 964 -61.90 56.64 -21.88
C MET A 964 -60.60 56.62 -21.04
N LEU A 965 -59.99 55.45 -20.83
CA LEU A 965 -58.65 55.31 -20.29
C LEU A 965 -57.62 55.73 -21.35
N ASN A 966 -56.45 56.22 -20.90
CA ASN A 966 -55.35 56.55 -21.81
C ASN A 966 -55.08 55.38 -22.79
N ASN A 967 -54.90 55.67 -24.08
CA ASN A 967 -54.68 54.67 -25.14
C ASN A 967 -53.52 53.69 -24.86
N THR A 968 -52.63 54.04 -23.93
CA THR A 968 -51.59 53.16 -23.42
C THR A 968 -51.60 53.14 -21.89
N MET A 969 -51.49 51.94 -21.33
CA MET A 969 -51.41 51.69 -19.89
C MET A 969 -50.07 51.03 -19.55
N PRO A 970 -49.18 51.70 -18.80
CA PRO A 970 -47.96 51.07 -18.31
C PRO A 970 -48.28 50.06 -17.20
N ILE A 971 -47.69 48.88 -17.28
CA ILE A 971 -47.65 47.89 -16.22
C ILE A 971 -46.19 47.61 -15.84
N VAL A 972 -45.92 47.43 -14.55
CA VAL A 972 -44.57 47.09 -14.05
C VAL A 972 -44.55 45.62 -13.69
N VAL A 973 -43.69 44.87 -14.39
CA VAL A 973 -43.53 43.44 -14.20
C VAL A 973 -42.11 43.16 -13.73
N THR A 974 -41.99 42.38 -12.67
CA THR A 974 -40.73 41.81 -12.19
C THR A 974 -40.69 40.33 -12.53
N VAL A 975 -39.59 39.88 -13.10
CA VAL A 975 -39.27 38.45 -13.23
C VAL A 975 -38.18 38.11 -12.23
N THR A 976 -38.29 36.95 -11.59
CA THR A 976 -37.28 36.37 -10.71
C THR A 976 -36.95 34.97 -11.23
N ASP A 977 -35.66 34.71 -11.41
CA ASP A 977 -35.15 33.41 -11.83
C ASP A 977 -35.20 32.38 -10.68
N GLN A 978 -34.60 31.21 -10.89
CA GLN A 978 -34.56 30.15 -9.86
C GLN A 978 -33.49 30.42 -8.78
N GLY A 979 -32.41 31.14 -9.12
CA GLY A 979 -31.37 31.59 -8.19
C GLY A 979 -31.78 32.75 -7.27
N GLY A 980 -32.92 33.39 -7.53
CA GLY A 980 -33.47 34.50 -6.77
C GLY A 980 -33.06 35.90 -7.25
N LEU A 981 -32.32 36.02 -8.37
CA LEU A 981 -32.05 37.32 -8.97
C LEU A 981 -33.25 37.78 -9.79
N SER A 982 -33.37 39.10 -10.01
CA SER A 982 -34.59 39.65 -10.59
C SER A 982 -34.35 40.85 -11.49
N PHE A 983 -35.26 40.99 -12.46
CA PHE A 983 -35.30 42.09 -13.40
C PHE A 983 -36.70 42.68 -13.50
N THR A 984 -36.78 44.01 -13.62
CA THR A 984 -38.06 44.73 -13.65
C THR A 984 -38.17 45.57 -14.91
N LYS A 985 -39.28 45.42 -15.62
CA LYS A 985 -39.60 46.14 -16.86
C LYS A 985 -40.97 46.78 -16.81
N THR A 986 -41.06 48.01 -17.35
CA THR A 986 -42.35 48.63 -17.65
C THR A 986 -42.80 48.24 -19.06
N ILE A 987 -43.97 47.63 -19.19
CA ILE A 987 -44.58 47.24 -20.46
C ILE A 987 -45.81 48.11 -20.70
N ASN A 988 -45.90 48.74 -21.87
CA ASN A 988 -47.07 49.52 -22.25
C ASN A 988 -48.09 48.63 -22.95
N ILE A 989 -49.29 48.52 -22.38
CA ILE A 989 -50.43 47.82 -22.98
C ILE A 989 -51.28 48.83 -23.75
N SER A 990 -51.44 48.61 -25.06
CA SER A 990 -52.32 49.40 -25.91
C SER A 990 -53.78 48.98 -25.70
N ILE A 991 -54.68 49.96 -25.64
CA ILE A 991 -56.14 49.71 -25.59
C ILE A 991 -56.72 50.05 -26.95
N ASP A 992 -57.17 49.01 -27.67
CA ASP A 992 -57.77 49.17 -28.99
C ASP A 992 -59.27 49.49 -28.88
N ASP A 993 -59.63 50.61 -29.48
CA ASP A 993 -61.02 50.99 -29.71
C ASP A 993 -61.60 50.19 -30.87
N VAL A 994 -62.72 49.53 -30.61
CA VAL A 994 -63.43 48.67 -31.55
C VAL A 994 -64.89 49.08 -31.74
N THR A 995 -65.28 50.22 -31.15
CA THR A 995 -66.61 50.79 -31.32
C THR A 995 -66.61 51.77 -32.49
N ASN A 996 -67.58 51.62 -33.40
CA ASN A 996 -67.76 52.58 -34.48
C ASN A 996 -68.33 53.90 -33.90
N PRO A 997 -67.94 55.07 -34.44
CA PRO A 997 -68.58 56.33 -34.08
C PRO A 997 -70.07 56.26 -34.41
N ILE A 998 -70.90 56.73 -33.47
CA ILE A 998 -72.37 56.68 -33.60
C ILE A 998 -72.85 58.05 -34.08
N PRO A 999 -73.55 58.14 -35.23
CA PRO A 999 -74.20 59.37 -35.66
C PRO A 999 -75.24 59.82 -34.61
N ALA A 1000 -75.31 61.11 -34.30
CA ALA A 1000 -76.31 61.63 -33.36
C ALA A 1000 -77.76 61.52 -33.88
N LEU A 1001 -77.93 61.28 -35.18
CA LEU A 1001 -79.21 61.14 -35.88
C LEU A 1001 -79.13 59.95 -36.85
N GLU A 1002 -80.17 59.09 -36.85
CA GLU A 1002 -80.24 57.92 -37.76
C GLU A 1002 -80.41 58.30 -39.24
N ALA A 1003 -80.93 59.50 -39.52
CA ALA A 1003 -81.07 60.05 -40.86
C ALA A 1003 -80.98 61.59 -40.84
N LEU A 1004 -80.35 62.18 -41.86
CA LEU A 1004 -80.36 63.62 -42.08
C LEU A 1004 -81.59 64.02 -42.90
N LEU A 1005 -82.10 65.23 -42.67
CA LEU A 1005 -83.18 65.79 -43.49
C LEU A 1005 -82.65 66.13 -44.89
N ASP A 1006 -83.50 65.94 -45.90
CA ASP A 1006 -83.20 66.35 -47.27
C ASP A 1006 -82.98 67.87 -47.34
N ILE A 1007 -81.85 68.30 -47.91
CA ILE A 1007 -81.57 69.70 -48.17
C ILE A 1007 -82.18 70.08 -49.53
N THR A 1008 -83.07 71.08 -49.53
CA THR A 1008 -83.67 71.64 -50.76
C THR A 1008 -83.20 73.08 -50.97
N ALA A 1009 -82.58 73.36 -52.11
CA ALA A 1009 -82.12 74.69 -52.51
C ALA A 1009 -82.35 74.91 -54.02
N GLU A 1010 -82.69 76.13 -54.43
CA GLU A 1010 -82.75 76.49 -55.85
C GLU A 1010 -81.35 76.89 -56.34
N CYS A 1011 -80.88 76.25 -57.41
CA CYS A 1011 -79.63 76.48 -58.14
C CYS A 1011 -78.33 75.85 -57.59
N SER A 1012 -77.96 76.01 -56.32
CA SER A 1012 -76.75 75.35 -55.75
C SER A 1012 -76.74 75.29 -54.22
N VAL A 1013 -76.01 74.33 -53.66
CA VAL A 1013 -75.70 74.23 -52.21
C VAL A 1013 -74.23 74.62 -52.04
N THR A 1014 -73.96 75.71 -51.32
CA THR A 1014 -72.59 76.26 -51.15
C THR A 1014 -71.95 75.89 -49.81
N THR A 1015 -72.73 75.38 -48.87
CA THR A 1015 -72.27 74.96 -47.54
C THR A 1015 -73.14 73.80 -47.04
N LEU A 1016 -72.52 72.78 -46.47
CA LEU A 1016 -73.20 71.70 -45.74
C LEU A 1016 -72.94 71.90 -44.24
N GLU A 1017 -73.99 71.76 -43.44
CA GLU A 1017 -73.81 71.70 -41.98
C GLU A 1017 -73.24 70.33 -41.62
N VAL A 1018 -72.12 70.32 -40.89
CA VAL A 1018 -71.44 69.07 -40.52
C VAL A 1018 -72.29 68.33 -39.49
N PRO A 1019 -72.67 67.06 -39.74
CA PRO A 1019 -73.49 66.30 -38.79
C PRO A 1019 -72.72 66.03 -37.49
N VAL A 1020 -73.46 65.97 -36.37
CA VAL A 1020 -72.87 65.66 -35.07
C VAL A 1020 -72.71 64.14 -34.94
N VAL A 1021 -71.54 63.73 -34.47
CA VAL A 1021 -71.20 62.33 -34.18
C VAL A 1021 -70.68 62.25 -32.76
N SER A 1022 -70.99 61.17 -32.07
CA SER A 1022 -70.41 60.86 -30.76
C SER A 1022 -69.60 59.58 -30.86
N ASP A 1023 -68.36 59.64 -30.41
CA ASP A 1023 -67.48 58.50 -30.22
C ASP A 1023 -67.13 58.45 -28.73
N ASN A 1024 -67.32 57.29 -28.10
CA ASN A 1024 -67.07 57.06 -26.68
C ASN A 1024 -65.58 56.92 -26.34
N CYS A 1025 -64.69 56.92 -27.34
CA CYS A 1025 -63.30 56.53 -27.21
C CYS A 1025 -62.27 57.50 -27.84
N ARG A 1026 -62.71 58.45 -28.68
CA ARG A 1026 -61.82 59.44 -29.33
C ARG A 1026 -62.38 60.85 -29.26
N THR A 1027 -61.50 61.84 -29.10
CA THR A 1027 -61.87 63.27 -29.15
C THR A 1027 -61.93 63.84 -30.57
N ASN A 1028 -61.35 63.14 -31.56
CA ASN A 1028 -61.28 63.59 -32.95
C ASN A 1028 -61.93 62.55 -33.87
N VAL A 1029 -63.13 62.86 -34.37
CA VAL A 1029 -63.79 62.11 -35.45
C VAL A 1029 -63.64 62.90 -36.75
N THR A 1030 -63.07 62.28 -37.78
CA THR A 1030 -62.98 62.89 -39.11
C THR A 1030 -64.29 62.67 -39.85
N ILE A 1031 -64.93 63.77 -40.27
CA ILE A 1031 -66.18 63.72 -41.04
C ILE A 1031 -65.87 64.11 -42.48
N THR A 1032 -66.20 63.24 -43.42
CA THR A 1032 -66.08 63.46 -44.87
C THR A 1032 -67.45 63.34 -45.51
N ASN A 1033 -67.65 64.03 -46.63
CA ASN A 1033 -68.83 63.87 -47.48
C ASN A 1033 -68.39 63.44 -48.89
N ASP A 1034 -69.30 62.83 -49.64
CA ASP A 1034 -69.12 62.35 -51.01
C ASP A 1034 -69.70 63.32 -52.07
N ALA A 1035 -70.05 64.54 -51.66
CA ALA A 1035 -70.64 65.57 -52.51
C ALA A 1035 -69.60 66.33 -53.37
#